data_AF-A0A0F6YHJ3-F1
#
_entry.id   AF-A0A0F6YHJ3-F1
#
_cell.length_a   1.000
_cell.length_b   1.000
_cell.length_c   1.000
_cell.angle_alpha   90.00
_cell.angle_beta   90.00
_cell.angle_gamma   90.00
#
_symmetry.space_group_name_H-M   'P 1'
#
loop_
_entity.id
_entity.type
_entity.pdbx_description
1 polymer ?
#
loop_
_entity_poly.entity_id
_entity_poly.type
_entity_poly.pdbx_seq_one_letter_code
_entity_poly.pdbx_strand_id
1 'polypeptide(L)'
;MAWLVSCGYAPPPTNKAAAIGAAASPSISPRLNRLRRMELPIRTARIAAGVTFVVAAVLVLAGIWSFGIWDPWELASADVARRLAAGEPPTDRGTLDVPPLGPWLVAQGFSIFGIHEWSGRVPIAISALAAVAIGYWLVARFAGRRAGIYAALIACTSPLFLFNARQMIGAGPAFAAQAAVFLCAASLLFQPERAESATLRAPVARALWGVGLLASIALSTLASGVLLGVLPALGAIAATAIARGELAPERLRASGEARVRAGIAWAVVVGSALVAIHVARLVAIDADVYSAWIGGIPRGGNPPTFERVLELVFHSFAPWSALLPIAIGRAMAGRAEGEALVPATFAEEPSLRIGLVLWAAFGFCAQTIYVSRFGSATFLPVIALAGSVALLLRDVERAGRGSWAAGLVTLLLSALLLRDFRGYPVSPASGLGIDGLALPEDFPRSSGWVALLALFGVTAMLGLGVDREEAVRFRDPRPLFRTQWQRGPGFRAWMIFFLLVLAACTVFGLECFLVGDDRPYEALLTVAAVTGGLGGAAWLGVIGVAVAYGLATSDDKRAGLGRIVLGLAIAAVLLTSIAIANVILGQPQVSSLAVRIGRVLAFIAPAIALLVAIVLGGRAAFHLMGEWSLAPMLLVGVVIGGYTSFIFQPKMSSHFSPREVYDAYNDLASQGEPLGEYRVGGRAAAYYAHGEVEELTEQNAVLEFLGRPERVWLAFRADDLAQLDRAYRQRTNRHLFVADASSTRVLLATNQPPEGLASENYLADAILDEVPQVQHRVGANFDRRVELVGYDLDLPGGHSVGPGQQFTVTWYWRVMAPVPGSYQIFLHVDGAGQRLNGDHEPVDGHYPVRLWDEGDIVVDRQTLRVPANFPPGQYTFFIGFYAGESRLDVVEGPTDEVDRARAGTLLVR
;
A
#
# COMPACT_ATOMS: atom_id res chain seq x y z
N MET A 1 62.43 -6.17 31.13
CA MET A 1 62.77 -5.20 30.07
C MET A 1 61.59 -4.25 29.95
N ALA A 2 61.64 -3.06 30.55
CA ALA A 2 62.47 -1.90 30.18
C ALA A 2 61.69 -0.94 29.25
N TRP A 3 61.35 0.24 29.83
CA TRP A 3 61.21 1.57 29.20
C TRP A 3 59.95 1.87 28.35
N LEU A 4 59.28 3.05 28.38
CA LEU A 4 59.17 4.24 29.26
C LEU A 4 58.30 5.29 28.48
N VAL A 5 57.27 5.89 29.12
CA VAL A 5 56.96 7.36 29.21
C VAL A 5 56.62 8.14 27.92
N SER A 6 55.60 9.02 27.84
CA SER A 6 55.25 10.17 28.71
C SER A 6 53.83 10.71 28.39
N CYS A 7 53.06 11.14 29.41
CA CYS A 7 52.48 12.49 29.50
C CYS A 7 51.67 12.70 30.81
N GLY A 8 52.25 13.51 31.70
CA GLY A 8 51.72 14.35 32.78
C GLY A 8 50.32 14.13 33.38
N TYR A 9 50.31 13.70 34.65
CA TYR A 9 49.20 13.85 35.59
C TYR A 9 49.60 14.92 36.63
N ALA A 10 48.81 15.98 36.81
CA ALA A 10 48.98 16.95 37.88
C ALA A 10 47.89 16.73 38.96
N PRO A 11 48.22 16.64 40.26
CA PRO A 11 47.24 16.45 41.32
C PRO A 11 46.57 17.78 41.73
N PRO A 12 45.34 17.75 42.30
CA PRO A 12 44.64 18.96 42.72
C PRO A 12 45.20 19.45 44.07
N PRO A 13 45.21 20.77 44.32
CA PRO A 13 45.57 21.29 45.63
C PRO A 13 44.39 21.15 46.60
N THR A 14 44.67 20.62 47.78
CA THR A 14 43.82 20.67 48.96
C THR A 14 44.12 21.92 49.77
N ASN A 15 43.12 22.76 50.04
CA ASN A 15 43.01 23.38 51.37
C ASN A 15 41.60 23.89 51.70
N LYS A 16 41.28 23.81 52.99
CA LYS A 16 39.98 24.07 53.63
C LYS A 16 39.71 25.57 53.85
N ALA A 17 38.39 25.84 53.98
CA ALA A 17 37.73 26.76 54.91
C ALA A 17 37.26 28.15 54.43
N ALA A 18 36.00 28.41 54.79
CA ALA A 18 35.30 29.68 55.03
C ALA A 18 34.78 30.50 53.82
N ALA A 19 33.48 30.34 53.55
CA ALA A 19 32.52 31.45 53.48
C ALA A 19 31.08 30.90 53.51
N ILE A 20 30.44 31.01 54.67
CA ILE A 20 28.98 30.96 54.80
C ILE A 20 28.45 32.27 54.19
N GLY A 21 27.65 32.18 53.14
CA GLY A 21 27.07 33.36 52.49
C GLY A 21 25.90 33.00 51.58
N ALA A 22 24.69 33.30 52.05
CA ALA A 22 23.43 33.42 51.33
C ALA A 22 22.98 32.25 50.43
N ALA A 23 22.06 31.44 50.96
CA ALA A 23 21.24 30.52 50.19
C ALA A 23 20.41 31.28 49.14
N ALA A 24 20.90 31.35 47.90
CA ALA A 24 20.09 31.60 46.74
C ALA A 24 19.32 30.31 46.40
N SER A 25 17.99 30.38 46.40
CA SER A 25 17.11 29.33 45.88
C SER A 25 17.65 28.79 44.54
N PRO A 26 17.69 27.46 44.29
CA PRO A 26 18.19 26.94 43.04
C PRO A 26 17.27 27.42 41.92
N SER A 27 17.72 28.39 41.13
CA SER A 27 17.01 28.80 39.93
C SER A 27 16.91 27.59 39.01
N ILE A 28 15.70 27.06 38.87
CA ILE A 28 15.38 25.98 37.93
C ILE A 28 15.77 26.50 36.55
N SER A 29 16.71 25.83 35.87
CA SER A 29 17.21 26.28 34.59
C SER A 29 16.05 26.49 33.58
N PRO A 30 16.11 27.50 32.70
CA PRO A 30 15.07 27.75 31.68
C PRO A 30 14.72 26.51 30.84
N ARG A 31 15.70 25.61 30.69
CA ARG A 31 15.58 24.32 30.00
C ARG A 31 14.68 23.32 30.75
N LEU A 32 14.80 23.23 32.08
CA LEU A 32 13.93 22.39 32.93
C LEU A 32 12.49 22.91 32.95
N ASN A 33 12.30 24.23 33.02
CA ASN A 33 10.98 24.84 32.92
C ASN A 33 10.31 24.63 31.55
N ARG A 34 11.09 24.53 30.46
CA ARG A 34 10.60 24.21 29.12
C ARG A 34 10.18 22.74 28.98
N LEU A 35 10.97 21.81 29.49
CA LEU A 35 10.63 20.37 29.49
C LEU A 35 9.36 20.09 30.31
N ARG A 36 9.17 20.79 31.44
CA ARG A 36 7.97 20.67 32.29
C ARG A 36 6.71 21.24 31.63
N ARG A 37 6.83 22.24 30.73
CA ARG A 37 5.71 22.78 29.94
C ARG A 37 5.31 21.90 28.76
N MET A 38 6.22 21.04 28.27
CA MET A 38 5.97 20.15 27.11
C MET A 38 5.24 18.85 27.48
N GLU A 39 5.02 18.57 28.77
CA GLU A 39 4.08 17.55 29.21
C GLU A 39 2.68 18.14 29.32
N LEU A 40 1.70 17.46 28.74
CA LEU A 40 0.32 17.90 28.83
C LEU A 40 -0.12 17.87 30.30
N PRO A 41 -0.79 18.93 30.80
CA PRO A 41 -1.47 18.87 32.08
C PRO A 41 -2.38 17.63 32.14
N ILE A 42 -2.46 16.97 33.29
CA ILE A 42 -3.16 15.68 33.44
C ILE A 42 -4.57 15.72 32.84
N ARG A 43 -5.30 16.83 33.02
CA ARG A 43 -6.64 17.04 32.46
C ARG A 43 -6.60 17.06 30.93
N THR A 44 -5.76 17.88 30.32
CA THR A 44 -5.60 17.96 28.86
C THR A 44 -5.14 16.64 28.26
N ALA A 45 -4.20 15.94 28.93
CA ALA A 45 -3.73 14.63 28.50
C ALA A 45 -4.85 13.58 28.50
N ARG A 46 -5.73 13.60 29.51
CA ARG A 46 -6.89 12.70 29.59
C ARG A 46 -7.92 13.01 28.51
N ILE A 47 -8.22 14.29 28.27
CA ILE A 47 -9.14 14.70 27.20
C ILE A 47 -8.59 14.28 25.85
N ALA A 48 -7.31 14.59 25.55
CA ALA A 48 -6.69 14.23 24.29
C ALA A 48 -6.66 12.71 24.09
N ALA A 49 -6.30 11.92 25.12
CA ALA A 49 -6.38 10.47 25.05
C ALA A 49 -7.82 9.98 24.81
N GLY A 50 -8.80 10.57 25.50
CA GLY A 50 -10.22 10.27 25.29
C GLY A 50 -10.68 10.54 23.86
N VAL A 51 -10.30 11.68 23.28
CA VAL A 51 -10.56 12.00 21.87
C VAL A 51 -9.89 10.99 20.94
N THR A 52 -8.65 10.59 21.20
CA THR A 52 -7.96 9.56 20.40
C THR A 52 -8.67 8.21 20.47
N PHE A 53 -9.17 7.81 21.64
CA PHE A 53 -9.96 6.58 21.77
C PHE A 53 -11.32 6.68 21.07
N VAL A 54 -11.97 7.84 21.08
CA VAL A 54 -13.19 8.07 20.30
C VAL A 54 -12.90 7.97 18.79
N VAL A 55 -11.82 8.59 18.31
CA VAL A 55 -11.39 8.46 16.91
C VAL A 55 -11.13 7.00 16.56
N ALA A 56 -10.37 6.28 17.39
CA ALA A 56 -10.13 4.85 17.18
C ALA A 56 -11.43 4.04 17.13
N ALA A 57 -12.35 4.28 18.07
CA ALA A 57 -13.66 3.61 18.11
C ALA A 57 -14.50 3.92 16.87
N VAL A 58 -14.53 5.17 16.40
CA VAL A 58 -15.24 5.55 15.18
C VAL A 58 -14.63 4.83 13.97
N LEU A 59 -13.30 4.88 13.79
CA LEU A 59 -12.62 4.24 12.67
C LEU A 59 -12.77 2.72 12.66
N VAL A 60 -12.88 2.08 13.82
CA VAL A 60 -12.97 0.62 13.97
C VAL A 60 -14.41 0.10 13.98
N LEU A 61 -15.36 0.79 14.63
CA LEU A 61 -16.73 0.27 14.83
C LEU A 61 -17.77 0.89 13.89
N ALA A 62 -17.62 2.14 13.46
CA ALA A 62 -18.63 2.73 12.60
C ALA A 62 -18.61 2.08 11.21
N GLY A 63 -19.78 1.71 10.68
CA GLY A 63 -19.90 1.11 9.36
C GLY A 63 -19.30 -0.30 9.23
N ILE A 64 -19.11 -1.05 10.32
CA ILE A 64 -18.72 -2.48 10.21
C ILE A 64 -19.82 -3.35 9.58
N TRP A 65 -21.02 -2.81 9.41
CA TRP A 65 -22.17 -3.37 8.68
C TRP A 65 -22.26 -2.89 7.23
N SER A 66 -21.42 -1.93 6.80
CA SER A 66 -21.56 -1.27 5.50
C SER A 66 -20.90 -2.03 4.34
N PHE A 67 -20.44 -3.25 4.59
CA PHE A 67 -19.73 -4.06 3.62
C PHE A 67 -19.94 -5.54 3.95
N GLY A 68 -20.12 -6.39 2.93
CA GLY A 68 -20.41 -7.81 3.13
C GLY A 68 -19.19 -8.64 3.58
N ILE A 69 -19.44 -9.89 3.96
CA ILE A 69 -18.46 -10.93 4.26
C ILE A 69 -17.66 -11.26 2.99
N TRP A 70 -16.33 -11.18 3.07
CA TRP A 70 -15.45 -11.47 1.95
C TRP A 70 -15.30 -12.97 1.68
N ASP A 71 -15.55 -13.40 0.45
CA ASP A 71 -15.47 -14.78 -0.02
C ASP A 71 -14.12 -15.02 -0.76
N PRO A 72 -13.39 -16.12 -0.52
CA PRO A 72 -13.69 -17.22 0.42
C PRO A 72 -13.18 -17.02 1.84
N TRP A 73 -12.35 -16.01 2.10
CA TRP A 73 -11.57 -15.94 3.33
C TRP A 73 -12.40 -15.68 4.59
N GLU A 74 -13.18 -14.60 4.61
CA GLU A 74 -14.03 -14.24 5.74
C GLU A 74 -15.21 -15.19 5.87
N LEU A 75 -15.78 -15.64 4.73
CA LEU A 75 -16.90 -16.58 4.71
C LEU A 75 -16.53 -17.95 5.30
N ALA A 76 -15.34 -18.46 5.00
CA ALA A 76 -14.85 -19.70 5.60
C ALA A 76 -14.70 -19.58 7.12
N SER A 77 -14.15 -18.46 7.60
CA SER A 77 -14.03 -18.20 9.05
C SER A 77 -15.40 -18.04 9.72
N ALA A 78 -16.35 -17.39 9.05
CA ALA A 78 -17.71 -17.23 9.54
C ALA A 78 -18.43 -18.58 9.65
N ASP A 79 -18.31 -19.48 8.66
CA ASP A 79 -18.97 -20.79 8.70
C ASP A 79 -18.45 -21.67 9.85
N VAL A 80 -17.13 -21.67 10.09
CA VAL A 80 -16.55 -22.35 11.27
C VAL A 80 -17.14 -21.79 12.56
N ALA A 81 -17.20 -20.47 12.70
CA ALA A 81 -17.76 -19.81 13.88
C ALA A 81 -19.26 -20.08 14.06
N ARG A 82 -20.04 -20.16 12.97
CA ARG A 82 -21.47 -20.48 12.99
C ARG A 82 -21.73 -21.88 13.52
N ARG A 83 -20.98 -22.89 13.06
CA ARG A 83 -21.08 -24.27 13.55
C ARG A 83 -20.72 -24.37 15.03
N LEU A 84 -19.65 -23.69 15.45
CA LEU A 84 -19.26 -23.59 16.86
C LEU A 84 -20.37 -22.95 17.72
N ALA A 85 -21.01 -21.90 17.21
CA ALA A 85 -22.14 -21.24 17.90
C ALA A 85 -23.37 -22.15 18.01
N ALA A 86 -23.58 -23.06 17.05
CA ALA A 86 -24.64 -24.08 17.06
C ALA A 86 -24.33 -25.28 17.96
N GLY A 87 -23.13 -25.36 18.54
CA GLY A 87 -22.69 -26.50 19.34
C GLY A 87 -22.34 -27.74 18.52
N GLU A 88 -22.20 -27.59 17.20
CA GLU A 88 -21.76 -28.68 16.33
C GLU A 88 -20.28 -28.97 16.58
N PRO A 89 -19.91 -30.24 16.83
CA PRO A 89 -18.51 -30.59 17.00
C PRO A 89 -17.77 -30.29 15.68
N PRO A 90 -16.51 -29.85 15.74
CA PRO A 90 -15.69 -29.71 14.55
C PRO A 90 -15.58 -31.09 13.86
N THR A 91 -16.33 -31.31 12.78
CA THR A 91 -16.61 -32.67 12.25
C THR A 91 -15.44 -33.30 11.48
N ASP A 92 -14.43 -32.50 11.10
CA ASP A 92 -13.27 -32.97 10.35
C ASP A 92 -11.98 -32.86 11.18
N ARG A 93 -11.08 -33.84 11.06
CA ARG A 93 -9.67 -33.62 11.41
C ARG A 93 -9.19 -32.41 10.58
N GLY A 94 -8.94 -31.26 11.21
CA GLY A 94 -8.55 -30.01 10.51
C GLY A 94 -9.56 -28.86 10.53
N THR A 95 -10.69 -28.98 11.24
CA THR A 95 -11.68 -27.87 11.33
C THR A 95 -11.18 -26.55 11.95
N LEU A 96 -10.03 -26.54 12.64
CA LEU A 96 -9.32 -25.32 13.03
C LEU A 96 -7.84 -25.48 12.64
N ASP A 97 -7.55 -25.48 11.34
CA ASP A 97 -6.19 -25.31 10.80
C ASP A 97 -5.58 -23.92 11.11
N VAL A 98 -6.29 -23.13 11.92
CA VAL A 98 -5.99 -21.76 12.30
C VAL A 98 -6.10 -21.59 13.82
N PRO A 99 -5.49 -20.54 14.40
CA PRO A 99 -5.57 -20.27 15.81
C PRO A 99 -7.02 -20.10 16.31
N PRO A 100 -7.40 -20.73 17.44
CA PRO A 100 -8.80 -20.87 17.82
C PRO A 100 -9.46 -19.61 18.36
N LEU A 101 -8.70 -18.65 18.90
CA LEU A 101 -9.29 -17.50 19.60
C LEU A 101 -10.16 -16.62 18.70
N GLY A 102 -9.75 -16.40 17.44
CA GLY A 102 -10.52 -15.62 16.48
C GLY A 102 -11.90 -16.24 16.23
N PRO A 103 -11.98 -17.49 15.72
CA PRO A 103 -13.24 -18.19 15.52
C PRO A 103 -14.10 -18.31 16.78
N TRP A 104 -13.51 -18.51 17.96
CA TRP A 104 -14.27 -18.53 19.23
C TRP A 104 -14.91 -17.18 19.55
N LEU A 105 -14.20 -16.08 19.33
CA LEU A 105 -14.73 -14.74 19.54
C LEU A 105 -15.85 -14.43 18.54
N VAL A 106 -15.69 -14.80 17.27
CA VAL A 106 -16.73 -14.65 16.24
C VAL A 106 -17.96 -15.50 16.59
N ALA A 107 -17.77 -16.76 17.00
CA ALA A 107 -18.84 -17.66 17.42
C ALA A 107 -19.60 -17.09 18.63
N GLN A 108 -18.88 -16.54 19.60
CA GLN A 108 -19.48 -15.86 20.74
C GLN A 108 -20.33 -14.65 20.32
N GLY A 109 -19.90 -13.90 19.31
CA GLY A 109 -20.67 -12.82 18.70
C GLY A 109 -21.99 -13.32 18.09
N PHE A 110 -21.93 -14.40 17.31
CA PHE A 110 -23.11 -15.05 16.73
C PHE A 110 -24.08 -15.58 17.79
N SER A 111 -23.58 -16.22 18.85
CA SER A 111 -24.43 -16.74 19.92
C SER A 111 -25.13 -15.64 20.73
N ILE A 112 -24.53 -14.45 20.88
CA ILE A 112 -25.12 -13.36 21.68
C ILE A 112 -26.10 -12.52 20.84
N PHE A 113 -25.74 -12.21 19.60
CA PHE A 113 -26.45 -11.20 18.80
C PHE A 113 -27.17 -11.77 17.57
N GLY A 114 -27.09 -13.08 17.33
CA GLY A 114 -27.56 -13.70 16.09
C GLY A 114 -26.49 -13.67 14.99
N ILE A 115 -26.76 -14.40 13.90
CA ILE A 115 -25.85 -14.55 12.77
C ILE A 115 -26.00 -13.34 11.85
N HIS A 116 -25.09 -12.37 11.99
CA HIS A 116 -25.01 -11.16 11.16
C HIS A 116 -23.54 -10.82 10.91
N GLU A 117 -23.24 -10.06 9.86
CA GLU A 117 -21.84 -9.71 9.55
C GLU A 117 -21.21 -8.88 10.67
N TRP A 118 -21.97 -7.93 11.21
CA TRP A 118 -21.49 -7.06 12.29
C TRP A 118 -21.31 -7.82 13.61
N SER A 119 -22.14 -8.82 13.90
CA SER A 119 -22.09 -9.53 15.19
C SER A 119 -20.81 -10.36 15.33
N GLY A 120 -20.35 -10.98 14.24
CA GLY A 120 -19.06 -11.66 14.19
C GLY A 120 -17.84 -10.71 14.22
N ARG A 121 -17.99 -9.48 13.68
CA ARG A 121 -16.91 -8.49 13.62
C ARG A 121 -16.68 -7.73 14.94
N VAL A 122 -17.74 -7.50 15.73
CA VAL A 122 -17.66 -6.72 16.99
C VAL A 122 -16.61 -7.26 17.98
N PRO A 123 -16.53 -8.57 18.27
CA PRO A 123 -15.51 -9.12 19.17
C PRO A 123 -14.07 -8.88 18.69
N ILE A 124 -13.83 -8.98 17.38
CA ILE A 124 -12.53 -8.69 16.75
C ILE A 124 -12.19 -7.20 16.87
N ALA A 125 -13.17 -6.35 16.60
CA ALA A 125 -13.06 -4.89 16.69
C ALA A 125 -12.77 -4.41 18.13
N ILE A 126 -13.45 -4.96 19.13
CA ILE A 126 -13.20 -4.69 20.55
C ILE A 126 -11.78 -5.10 20.93
N SER A 127 -11.33 -6.27 20.46
CA SER A 127 -9.96 -6.73 20.69
C SER A 127 -8.93 -5.79 20.05
N ALA A 128 -9.18 -5.29 18.85
CA ALA A 128 -8.34 -4.28 18.23
C ALA A 128 -8.31 -2.98 19.06
N LEU A 129 -9.45 -2.48 19.53
CA LEU A 129 -9.47 -1.29 20.41
C LEU A 129 -8.67 -1.52 21.71
N ALA A 130 -8.70 -2.75 22.26
CA ALA A 130 -7.83 -3.12 23.37
C ALA A 130 -6.34 -3.05 22.99
N ALA A 131 -5.96 -3.45 21.77
CA ALA A 131 -4.59 -3.29 21.26
C ALA A 131 -4.15 -1.82 21.21
N VAL A 132 -5.02 -0.90 20.76
CA VAL A 132 -4.76 0.55 20.77
C VAL A 132 -4.56 1.06 22.21
N ALA A 133 -5.41 0.62 23.13
CA ALA A 133 -5.28 0.98 24.54
C ALA A 133 -3.98 0.46 25.15
N ILE A 134 -3.62 -0.81 24.92
CA ILE A 134 -2.38 -1.41 25.40
C ILE A 134 -1.17 -0.67 24.82
N GLY A 135 -1.18 -0.35 23.52
CA GLY A 135 -0.14 0.44 22.86
C GLY A 135 0.00 1.85 23.44
N TYR A 136 -1.13 2.54 23.69
CA TYR A 136 -1.15 3.81 24.42
C TYR A 136 -0.48 3.67 25.78
N TRP A 137 -0.92 2.70 26.59
CA TRP A 137 -0.43 2.49 27.95
C TRP A 137 1.06 2.14 27.98
N LEU A 138 1.51 1.29 27.05
CA LEU A 138 2.91 0.93 26.88
C LEU A 138 3.77 2.17 26.65
N VAL A 139 3.47 2.95 25.62
CA VAL A 139 4.30 4.11 25.29
C VAL A 139 4.14 5.22 26.32
N ALA A 140 2.92 5.44 26.84
CA ALA A 140 2.68 6.43 27.89
C ALA A 140 3.45 6.14 29.18
N ARG A 141 3.61 4.86 29.52
CA ARG A 141 4.32 4.41 30.72
C ARG A 141 5.82 4.69 30.68
N PHE A 142 6.45 4.58 29.51
CA PHE A 142 7.90 4.70 29.36
C PHE A 142 8.37 6.01 28.74
N ALA A 143 7.51 6.72 28.00
CA ALA A 143 7.86 7.94 27.25
C ALA A 143 6.89 9.11 27.45
N GLY A 144 5.87 8.95 28.29
CA GLY A 144 4.89 9.98 28.64
C GLY A 144 3.62 9.96 27.79
N ARG A 145 2.54 10.53 28.34
CA ARG A 145 1.16 10.42 27.78
C ARG A 145 1.02 10.94 26.36
N ARG A 146 1.76 11.99 25.99
CA ARG A 146 1.72 12.58 24.65
C ARG A 146 2.30 11.63 23.60
N ALA A 147 3.39 10.92 23.92
CA ALA A 147 3.93 9.86 23.05
C ALA A 147 2.95 8.68 22.94
N GLY A 148 2.27 8.33 24.04
CA GLY A 148 1.20 7.34 24.03
C GLY A 148 0.03 7.71 23.10
N ILE A 149 -0.39 8.98 23.11
CA ILE A 149 -1.43 9.50 22.20
C ILE A 149 -1.00 9.32 20.74
N TYR A 150 0.26 9.66 20.41
CA TYR A 150 0.76 9.46 19.04
C TYR A 150 0.80 7.98 18.66
N ALA A 151 1.27 7.10 19.54
CA ALA A 151 1.30 5.66 19.24
C ALA A 151 -0.10 5.11 18.99
N ALA A 152 -1.08 5.49 19.79
CA ALA A 152 -2.47 5.10 19.60
C ALA A 152 -3.05 5.60 18.27
N LEU A 153 -2.86 6.89 17.97
CA LEU A 153 -3.36 7.52 16.75
C LEU A 153 -2.71 6.91 15.49
N ILE A 154 -1.40 6.69 15.52
CA ILE A 154 -0.66 6.11 14.40
C ILE A 154 -1.12 4.67 14.13
N ALA A 155 -1.25 3.86 15.19
CA ALA A 155 -1.75 2.49 15.05
C ALA A 155 -3.15 2.48 14.42
N CYS A 156 -4.12 3.19 15.01
CA CYS A 156 -5.52 3.14 14.59
C CYS A 156 -5.85 3.86 13.27
N THR A 157 -4.87 4.49 12.61
CA THR A 157 -5.06 5.16 11.32
C THR A 157 -4.34 4.49 10.16
N SER A 158 -3.63 3.38 10.41
CA SER A 158 -2.97 2.60 9.36
C SER A 158 -3.93 1.58 8.73
N PRO A 159 -3.88 1.36 7.40
CA PRO A 159 -4.64 0.28 6.75
C PRO A 159 -4.37 -1.10 7.34
N LEU A 160 -3.12 -1.40 7.70
CA LEU A 160 -2.70 -2.65 8.35
C LEU A 160 -3.55 -2.93 9.58
N PHE A 161 -3.78 -1.90 10.40
CA PHE A 161 -4.58 -2.02 11.60
C PHE A 161 -6.08 -2.08 11.27
N LEU A 162 -6.56 -1.17 10.40
CA LEU A 162 -7.99 -0.99 10.16
C LEU A 162 -8.64 -2.16 9.45
N PHE A 163 -8.00 -2.74 8.43
CA PHE A 163 -8.52 -3.95 7.78
C PHE A 163 -8.62 -5.11 8.78
N ASN A 164 -7.57 -5.31 9.58
CA ASN A 164 -7.52 -6.34 10.62
C ASN A 164 -8.41 -6.07 11.85
N ALA A 165 -8.88 -4.85 12.03
CA ALA A 165 -9.79 -4.49 13.12
C ALA A 165 -11.27 -4.63 12.74
N ARG A 166 -11.57 -4.63 11.43
CA ARG A 166 -12.94 -4.50 10.91
C ARG A 166 -13.51 -5.78 10.29
N GLN A 167 -12.72 -6.85 10.16
CA GLN A 167 -13.14 -8.12 9.55
C GLN A 167 -13.09 -9.28 10.55
N MET A 168 -13.88 -10.34 10.32
CA MET A 168 -13.90 -11.53 11.18
C MET A 168 -12.57 -12.31 11.15
N ILE A 169 -11.86 -12.27 10.02
CA ILE A 169 -10.52 -12.85 9.86
C ILE A 169 -9.40 -11.96 10.42
N GLY A 170 -9.76 -10.80 10.96
CA GLY A 170 -8.82 -9.77 11.35
C GLY A 170 -7.99 -10.13 12.59
N ALA A 171 -6.73 -9.67 12.61
CA ALA A 171 -5.77 -9.94 13.67
C ALA A 171 -5.97 -9.13 14.97
N GLY A 172 -7.13 -8.51 15.20
CA GLY A 172 -7.42 -7.71 16.40
C GLY A 172 -7.01 -8.36 17.73
N PRO A 173 -7.44 -9.61 18.03
CA PRO A 173 -7.02 -10.35 19.22
C PRO A 173 -5.51 -10.58 19.30
N ALA A 174 -4.87 -10.89 18.17
CA ALA A 174 -3.43 -11.14 18.10
C ALA A 174 -2.61 -9.86 18.35
N PHE A 175 -3.04 -8.72 17.80
CA PHE A 175 -2.43 -7.41 18.08
C PHE A 175 -2.49 -7.08 19.58
N ALA A 176 -3.65 -7.28 20.21
CA ALA A 176 -3.83 -6.99 21.63
C ALA A 176 -2.99 -7.92 22.51
N ALA A 177 -3.03 -9.22 22.25
CA ALA A 177 -2.33 -10.21 23.04
C ALA A 177 -0.80 -10.07 22.91
N GLN A 178 -0.27 -9.88 21.70
CA GLN A 178 1.17 -9.68 21.50
C GLN A 178 1.64 -8.36 22.14
N ALA A 179 0.87 -7.28 22.02
CA ALA A 179 1.20 -6.03 22.71
C ALA A 179 1.17 -6.16 24.23
N ALA A 180 0.25 -6.98 24.78
CA ALA A 180 0.19 -7.27 26.20
C ALA A 180 1.41 -8.08 26.68
N VAL A 181 1.89 -9.05 25.89
CA VAL A 181 3.13 -9.79 26.18
C VAL A 181 4.29 -8.82 26.32
N PHE A 182 4.48 -7.94 25.33
CA PHE A 182 5.55 -6.94 25.38
C PHE A 182 5.40 -6.00 26.58
N LEU A 183 4.20 -5.46 26.82
CA LEU A 183 3.92 -4.55 27.93
C LEU A 183 4.22 -5.18 29.29
N CYS A 184 3.76 -6.41 29.53
CA CYS A 184 3.94 -7.10 30.79
C CYS A 184 5.41 -7.47 31.01
N ALA A 185 6.09 -8.03 30.00
CA ALA A 185 7.50 -8.36 30.07
C ALA A 185 8.39 -7.11 30.27
N ALA A 186 8.14 -6.03 29.52
CA ALA A 186 8.82 -4.75 29.69
C ALA A 186 8.56 -4.17 31.09
N SER A 187 7.33 -4.23 31.61
CA SER A 187 6.98 -3.66 32.92
C SER A 187 7.50 -4.46 34.11
N LEU A 188 7.75 -5.76 33.93
CA LEU A 188 8.44 -6.59 34.92
C LEU A 188 9.92 -6.21 35.02
N LEU A 189 10.57 -6.03 33.88
CA LEU A 189 12.02 -5.88 33.79
C LEU A 189 12.48 -4.41 33.92
N PHE A 190 11.81 -3.50 33.22
CA PHE A 190 12.12 -2.08 33.16
C PHE A 190 11.09 -1.31 33.98
N GLN A 191 11.38 -1.03 35.26
CA GLN A 191 10.49 -0.25 36.10
C GLN A 191 10.83 1.24 35.99
N PRO A 192 9.92 2.11 35.53
CA PRO A 192 10.13 3.56 35.61
C PRO A 192 10.23 3.99 37.08
N GLU A 193 11.08 4.99 37.38
CA GLU A 193 11.29 5.52 38.73
C GLU A 193 9.95 5.91 39.39
N ARG A 194 9.76 5.48 40.65
CA ARG A 194 8.53 5.74 41.42
C ARG A 194 8.84 6.55 42.67
N ALA A 195 7.84 7.29 43.15
CA ALA A 195 7.87 7.94 44.46
C ALA A 195 8.10 6.91 45.59
N GLU A 196 8.72 7.35 46.68
CA GLU A 196 9.13 6.53 47.82
C GLU A 196 7.99 5.65 48.39
N SER A 197 6.75 6.16 48.44
CA SER A 197 5.57 5.41 48.89
C SER A 197 5.15 4.23 48.00
N ALA A 198 5.61 4.19 46.74
CA ALA A 198 5.31 3.11 45.81
C ALA A 198 6.32 1.95 45.87
N THR A 199 7.46 2.13 46.55
CA THR A 199 8.48 1.07 46.77
C THR A 199 7.92 -0.06 47.65
N LEU A 200 7.11 0.26 48.65
CA LEU A 200 6.42 -0.71 49.52
C LEU A 200 5.41 -1.59 48.77
N ARG A 201 4.88 -1.14 47.62
CA ARG A 201 3.94 -1.88 46.76
C ARG A 201 4.60 -2.54 45.55
N ALA A 202 5.92 -2.42 45.40
CA ALA A 202 6.67 -2.98 44.29
C ALA A 202 6.52 -4.51 44.10
N PRO A 203 6.54 -5.36 45.15
CA PRO A 203 6.41 -6.82 44.96
C PRO A 203 5.02 -7.21 44.44
N VAL A 204 3.95 -6.62 44.96
CA VAL A 204 2.58 -6.85 44.49
C VAL A 204 2.43 -6.43 43.04
N ALA A 205 2.95 -5.25 42.68
CA ALA A 205 2.92 -4.79 41.29
C ALA A 205 3.68 -5.75 40.35
N ARG A 206 4.83 -6.30 40.77
CA ARG A 206 5.57 -7.31 40.00
C ARG A 206 4.77 -8.60 39.86
N ALA A 207 4.14 -9.08 40.92
CA ALA A 207 3.29 -10.27 40.86
C ALA A 207 2.14 -10.09 39.85
N LEU A 208 1.47 -8.93 39.87
CA LEU A 208 0.40 -8.61 38.91
C LEU A 208 0.91 -8.57 37.46
N TRP A 209 2.08 -7.98 37.20
CA TRP A 209 2.68 -8.03 35.86
C TRP A 209 3.11 -9.44 35.45
N GLY A 210 3.52 -10.28 36.40
CA GLY A 210 3.84 -11.70 36.18
C GLY A 210 2.62 -12.51 35.76
N VAL A 211 1.52 -12.36 36.50
CA VAL A 211 0.23 -12.98 36.14
C VAL A 211 -0.27 -12.44 34.80
N GLY A 212 -0.17 -11.13 34.57
CA GLY A 212 -0.51 -10.51 33.29
C GLY A 212 0.32 -11.07 32.13
N LEU A 213 1.62 -11.29 32.33
CA LEU A 213 2.50 -11.89 31.34
C LEU A 213 2.03 -13.31 30.99
N LEU A 214 1.77 -14.16 31.98
CA LEU A 214 1.29 -15.53 31.75
C LEU A 214 -0.05 -15.55 31.01
N ALA A 215 -1.00 -14.70 31.41
CA ALA A 215 -2.29 -14.57 30.74
C ALA A 215 -2.13 -14.09 29.29
N SER A 216 -1.27 -13.10 29.04
CA SER A 216 -1.00 -12.60 27.69
C SER A 216 -0.30 -13.62 26.80
N ILE A 217 0.59 -14.47 27.35
CA ILE A 217 1.23 -15.58 26.63
C ILE A 217 0.18 -16.60 26.20
N ALA A 218 -0.74 -16.98 27.09
CA ALA A 218 -1.82 -17.91 26.78
C ALA A 218 -2.73 -17.35 25.67
N LEU A 219 -3.18 -16.10 25.82
CA LEU A 219 -4.03 -15.43 24.83
C LEU A 219 -3.31 -15.28 23.48
N SER A 220 -2.02 -14.90 23.48
CA SER A 220 -1.26 -14.71 22.24
C SER A 220 -1.01 -16.05 21.53
N THR A 221 -0.82 -17.13 22.27
CA THR A 221 -0.74 -18.48 21.73
C THR A 221 -2.04 -18.90 21.06
N LEU A 222 -3.19 -18.62 21.69
CA LEU A 222 -4.51 -18.95 21.13
C LEU A 222 -4.90 -18.05 19.96
N ALA A 223 -4.36 -16.82 19.88
CA ALA A 223 -4.66 -15.85 18.82
C ALA A 223 -3.85 -16.04 17.54
N SER A 224 -2.58 -16.45 17.65
CA SER A 224 -1.65 -16.47 16.51
C SER A 224 -0.56 -17.54 16.61
N GLY A 225 -0.61 -18.41 17.62
CA GLY A 225 0.49 -19.33 17.94
C GLY A 225 1.71 -18.65 18.58
N VAL A 226 2.64 -19.47 19.07
CA VAL A 226 3.87 -18.99 19.74
C VAL A 226 4.85 -18.34 18.78
N LEU A 227 5.02 -18.89 17.57
CA LEU A 227 5.95 -18.38 16.54
C LEU A 227 5.64 -16.92 16.15
N LEU A 228 4.41 -16.63 15.74
CA LEU A 228 4.02 -15.27 15.33
C LEU A 228 3.69 -14.38 16.52
N GLY A 229 3.05 -14.92 17.57
CA GLY A 229 2.53 -14.16 18.69
C GLY A 229 3.56 -13.89 19.78
N VAL A 230 3.87 -14.91 20.58
CA VAL A 230 4.64 -14.78 21.83
C VAL A 230 6.12 -14.48 21.57
N LEU A 231 6.74 -15.24 20.67
CA LEU A 231 8.19 -15.27 20.48
C LEU A 231 8.76 -13.90 20.06
N PRO A 232 8.15 -13.13 19.13
CA PRO A 232 8.69 -11.84 18.73
C PRO A 232 8.72 -10.81 19.86
N ALA A 233 7.63 -10.69 20.62
CA ALA A 233 7.52 -9.74 21.71
C ALA A 233 8.45 -10.10 22.87
N LEU A 234 8.46 -11.38 23.28
CA LEU A 234 9.30 -11.84 24.40
C LEU A 234 10.79 -11.83 24.02
N GLY A 235 11.12 -12.29 22.81
CA GLY A 235 12.48 -12.26 22.25
C GLY A 235 13.05 -10.84 22.15
N ALA A 236 12.22 -9.86 21.80
CA ALA A 236 12.64 -8.45 21.80
C ALA A 236 13.02 -7.94 23.20
N ILE A 237 12.26 -8.29 24.23
CA ILE A 237 12.59 -7.93 25.61
C ILE A 237 13.85 -8.66 26.08
N ALA A 238 14.00 -9.94 25.76
CA ALA A 238 15.21 -10.70 26.05
C ALA A 238 16.45 -10.08 25.41
N ALA A 239 16.39 -9.76 24.12
CA ALA A 239 17.48 -9.11 23.39
C ALA A 239 17.78 -7.70 23.92
N THR A 240 16.76 -6.95 24.33
CA THR A 240 16.95 -5.65 24.99
C THR A 240 17.65 -5.81 26.35
N ALA A 241 17.29 -6.82 27.14
CA ALA A 241 17.93 -7.13 28.41
C ALA A 241 19.43 -7.46 28.24
N ILE A 242 19.75 -8.24 27.20
CA ILE A 242 21.13 -8.56 26.81
C ILE A 242 21.87 -7.27 26.44
N ALA A 243 21.32 -6.46 25.55
CA ALA A 243 21.94 -5.21 25.09
C ALA A 243 22.18 -4.20 26.22
N ARG A 244 21.36 -4.24 27.28
CA ARG A 244 21.46 -3.38 28.48
C ARG A 244 22.42 -3.92 29.56
N GLY A 245 23.00 -5.10 29.36
CA GLY A 245 23.87 -5.75 30.33
C GLY A 245 23.15 -6.17 31.61
N GLU A 246 21.84 -6.45 31.53
CA GLU A 246 21.04 -6.87 32.70
C GLU A 246 21.46 -8.24 33.24
N LEU A 247 22.11 -9.05 32.41
CA LEU A 247 22.60 -10.39 32.72
C LEU A 247 23.97 -10.41 33.42
N ALA A 248 24.59 -9.25 33.63
CA ALA A 248 25.93 -9.17 34.21
C ALA A 248 25.99 -9.90 35.57
N PRO A 249 26.97 -10.81 35.80
CA PRO A 249 27.05 -11.59 37.04
C PRO A 249 27.10 -10.75 38.31
N GLU A 250 27.69 -9.55 38.21
CA GLU A 250 27.76 -8.57 39.30
C GLU A 250 26.37 -8.10 39.75
N ARG A 251 25.40 -7.96 38.83
CA ARG A 251 24.02 -7.55 39.16
C ARG A 251 23.25 -8.64 39.91
N LEU A 252 23.54 -9.92 39.64
CA LEU A 252 22.97 -11.05 40.41
C LEU A 252 23.53 -11.11 41.84
N ARG A 253 24.77 -10.66 42.04
CA ARG A 253 25.42 -10.58 43.35
C ARG A 253 25.07 -9.30 44.11
N ALA A 254 24.47 -8.31 43.45
CA ALA A 254 23.98 -7.10 44.10
C ALA A 254 22.88 -7.42 45.13
N SER A 255 22.51 -6.44 45.95
CA SER A 255 21.40 -6.54 46.90
C SER A 255 20.17 -5.78 46.40
N GLY A 256 19.01 -6.12 46.96
CA GLY A 256 17.76 -5.39 46.70
C GLY A 256 17.26 -5.52 45.25
N GLU A 257 16.85 -4.38 44.68
CA GLU A 257 16.14 -4.33 43.39
C GLU A 257 17.01 -4.74 42.19
N ALA A 258 18.31 -4.46 42.22
CA ALA A 258 19.23 -4.83 41.16
C ALA A 258 19.31 -6.36 40.97
N ARG A 259 19.32 -7.13 42.07
CA ARG A 259 19.31 -8.60 42.02
C ARG A 259 18.00 -9.16 41.51
N VAL A 260 16.87 -8.58 41.93
CA VAL A 260 15.54 -9.02 41.45
C VAL A 260 15.41 -8.77 39.95
N ARG A 261 15.82 -7.59 39.48
CA ARG A 261 15.83 -7.23 38.06
C ARG A 261 16.72 -8.17 37.25
N ALA A 262 17.93 -8.47 37.73
CA ALA A 262 18.82 -9.43 37.08
C ALA A 262 18.22 -10.84 37.03
N GLY A 263 17.58 -11.30 38.12
CA GLY A 263 16.89 -12.60 38.15
C GLY A 263 15.76 -12.68 37.13
N ILE A 264 14.94 -11.63 37.01
CA ILE A 264 13.87 -11.54 35.99
C ILE A 264 14.48 -11.52 34.58
N ALA A 265 15.57 -10.77 34.36
CA ALA A 265 16.26 -10.73 33.07
C ALA A 265 16.72 -12.12 32.63
N TRP A 266 17.36 -12.87 33.53
CA TRP A 266 17.77 -14.25 33.29
C TRP A 266 16.59 -15.15 32.97
N ALA A 267 15.50 -15.07 33.74
CA ALA A 267 14.30 -15.88 33.49
C ALA A 267 13.68 -15.60 32.12
N VAL A 268 13.56 -14.33 31.72
CA VAL A 268 13.02 -13.93 30.42
C VAL A 268 13.94 -14.38 29.27
N VAL A 269 15.26 -14.21 29.41
CA VAL A 269 16.23 -14.59 28.36
C VAL A 269 16.28 -16.09 28.17
N VAL A 270 16.43 -16.86 29.26
CA VAL A 270 16.46 -18.33 29.19
C VAL A 270 15.11 -18.88 28.72
N GLY A 271 14.00 -18.36 29.24
CA GLY A 271 12.65 -18.75 28.79
C GLY A 271 12.45 -18.50 27.30
N SER A 272 12.82 -17.32 26.80
CA SER A 272 12.74 -16.99 25.37
C SER A 272 13.60 -17.91 24.51
N ALA A 273 14.81 -18.23 24.95
CA ALA A 273 15.71 -19.13 24.23
C ALA A 273 15.15 -20.56 24.15
N LEU A 274 14.63 -21.10 25.26
CA LEU A 274 14.00 -22.41 25.28
C LEU A 274 12.76 -22.48 24.37
N VAL A 275 11.92 -21.44 24.41
CA VAL A 275 10.77 -21.32 23.50
C VAL A 275 11.23 -21.26 22.05
N ALA A 276 12.24 -20.44 21.72
CA ALA A 276 12.78 -20.33 20.37
C ALA A 276 13.33 -21.66 19.84
N ILE A 277 14.08 -22.39 20.65
CA ILE A 277 14.62 -23.72 20.31
C ILE A 277 13.49 -24.71 20.06
N HIS A 278 12.45 -24.70 20.90
CA HIS A 278 11.32 -25.61 20.74
C HIS A 278 10.51 -25.30 19.47
N VAL A 279 10.23 -24.01 19.19
CA VAL A 279 9.58 -23.57 17.96
C VAL A 279 10.42 -23.96 16.73
N ALA A 280 11.73 -23.71 16.75
CA ALA A 280 12.62 -24.08 15.66
C ALA A 280 12.63 -25.60 15.39
N ARG A 281 12.60 -26.42 16.45
CA ARG A 281 12.46 -27.88 16.33
C ARG A 281 11.14 -28.27 15.66
N LEU A 282 10.03 -27.63 16.01
CA LEU A 282 8.72 -27.93 15.43
C LEU A 282 8.61 -27.46 13.98
N VAL A 283 9.18 -26.30 13.63
CA VAL A 283 9.31 -25.85 12.24
C VAL A 283 10.13 -26.85 11.41
N ALA A 284 11.17 -27.45 12.00
CA ALA A 284 12.00 -28.45 11.33
C ALA A 284 11.31 -29.82 11.18
N ILE A 285 10.42 -30.19 12.11
CA ILE A 285 9.63 -31.43 12.03
C ILE A 285 8.57 -31.34 10.92
N ASP A 286 7.98 -30.16 10.72
CA ASP A 286 7.04 -29.88 9.63
C ASP A 286 5.83 -30.84 9.61
N ALA A 287 5.26 -31.08 10.79
CA ALA A 287 4.13 -31.99 10.95
C ALA A 287 2.88 -31.47 10.21
N ASP A 288 2.13 -32.37 9.60
CA ASP A 288 0.87 -32.14 8.85
C ASP A 288 -0.35 -31.89 9.76
N VAL A 289 -0.11 -31.50 11.01
CA VAL A 289 -1.15 -31.27 12.03
C VAL A 289 -0.97 -29.88 12.63
N TYR A 290 -2.09 -29.22 12.92
CA TYR A 290 -2.09 -27.94 13.62
C TYR A 290 -1.28 -27.99 14.91
N SER A 291 -0.39 -27.00 15.07
CA SER A 291 0.44 -26.83 16.26
C SER A 291 0.26 -25.44 16.84
N ALA A 292 -0.18 -25.34 18.10
CA ALA A 292 -0.29 -24.06 18.81
C ALA A 292 1.07 -23.35 19.00
N TRP A 293 2.19 -24.07 18.89
CA TRP A 293 3.52 -23.47 18.91
C TRP A 293 3.86 -22.75 17.60
N ILE A 294 3.31 -23.21 16.48
CA ILE A 294 3.51 -22.61 15.17
C ILE A 294 2.40 -21.61 14.83
N GLY A 295 1.15 -21.98 15.11
CA GLY A 295 -0.04 -21.20 14.76
C GLY A 295 -0.64 -21.54 13.40
N GLY A 296 -0.19 -22.61 12.73
CA GLY A 296 -0.69 -23.02 11.42
C GLY A 296 -0.25 -24.43 11.03
N ILE A 297 -0.64 -24.84 9.83
CA ILE A 297 -0.32 -26.14 9.19
C ILE A 297 0.53 -25.89 7.94
N PRO A 298 1.54 -26.74 7.65
CA PRO A 298 2.31 -26.62 6.42
C PRO A 298 1.40 -26.62 5.18
N ARG A 299 1.54 -25.58 4.36
CA ARG A 299 0.83 -25.42 3.07
C ARG A 299 1.92 -25.31 2.02
N GLY A 300 2.16 -26.40 1.29
CA GLY A 300 3.24 -26.48 0.30
C GLY A 300 3.25 -25.25 -0.64
N GLY A 301 4.44 -24.73 -0.94
CA GLY A 301 4.60 -23.53 -1.76
C GLY A 301 6.05 -23.07 -1.81
N ASN A 302 6.35 -22.18 -2.76
CA ASN A 302 7.67 -21.54 -2.82
C ASN A 302 7.78 -20.48 -1.72
N PRO A 303 8.90 -20.42 -0.99
CA PRO A 303 9.10 -19.40 0.02
C PRO A 303 9.05 -18.01 -0.64
N PRO A 304 8.38 -17.02 -0.02
CA PRO A 304 8.38 -15.67 -0.56
C PRO A 304 9.79 -15.09 -0.50
N THR A 305 10.07 -14.13 -1.37
CA THR A 305 11.33 -13.39 -1.29
C THR A 305 11.33 -12.45 -0.08
N PHE A 306 12.51 -12.07 0.40
CA PHE A 306 12.69 -11.18 1.56
C PHE A 306 11.91 -9.86 1.40
N GLU A 307 11.83 -9.35 0.16
CA GLU A 307 11.17 -8.09 -0.16
C GLU A 307 9.66 -8.14 0.07
N ARG A 308 9.03 -9.32 0.02
CA ARG A 308 7.57 -9.45 0.09
C ARG A 308 6.98 -8.97 1.41
N VAL A 309 7.61 -9.32 2.53
CA VAL A 309 7.15 -8.88 3.87
C VAL A 309 7.44 -7.39 4.05
N LEU A 310 8.57 -6.91 3.53
CA LEU A 310 8.91 -5.49 3.59
C LEU A 310 7.92 -4.65 2.79
N GLU A 311 7.57 -5.10 1.58
CA GLU A 311 6.56 -4.51 0.71
C GLU A 311 5.19 -4.47 1.40
N LEU A 312 4.77 -5.58 2.01
CA LEU A 312 3.52 -5.66 2.77
C LEU A 312 3.49 -4.64 3.90
N VAL A 313 4.53 -4.57 4.73
CA VAL A 313 4.59 -3.61 5.85
C VAL A 313 4.65 -2.18 5.33
N PHE A 314 5.42 -1.92 4.27
CA PHE A 314 5.55 -0.59 3.69
C PHE A 314 4.22 -0.05 3.18
N HIS A 315 3.44 -0.87 2.47
CA HIS A 315 2.14 -0.46 1.93
C HIS A 315 1.05 -0.43 3.00
N SER A 316 0.92 -1.49 3.80
CA SER A 316 -0.18 -1.59 4.76
C SER A 316 -0.01 -0.65 5.97
N PHE A 317 1.21 -0.30 6.37
CA PHE A 317 1.45 0.68 7.43
C PHE A 317 1.47 2.15 6.93
N ALA A 318 1.02 2.39 5.69
CA ALA A 318 0.86 3.74 5.17
C ALA A 318 -0.10 4.59 6.03
N PRO A 319 0.06 5.92 6.06
CA PRO A 319 1.18 6.68 5.48
C PRO A 319 2.44 6.67 6.38
N TRP A 320 2.33 6.08 7.57
CA TRP A 320 3.36 6.13 8.62
C TRP A 320 4.63 5.35 8.28
N SER A 321 4.54 4.39 7.36
CA SER A 321 5.69 3.66 6.81
C SER A 321 6.75 4.59 6.21
N ALA A 322 6.38 5.76 5.68
CA ALA A 322 7.31 6.78 5.19
C ALA A 322 8.24 7.33 6.29
N LEU A 323 7.89 7.18 7.57
CA LEU A 323 8.68 7.61 8.72
C LEU A 323 9.50 6.49 9.35
N LEU A 324 9.23 5.22 9.01
CA LEU A 324 9.87 4.07 9.66
C LEU A 324 11.40 4.04 9.52
N PRO A 325 12.01 4.28 8.34
CA PRO A 325 13.46 4.25 8.22
C PRO A 325 14.15 5.27 9.15
N ILE A 326 13.53 6.45 9.30
CA ILE A 326 14.03 7.52 10.17
C ILE A 326 13.84 7.14 11.64
N ALA A 327 12.68 6.58 11.98
CA ALA A 327 12.37 6.14 13.34
C ALA A 327 13.32 5.02 13.81
N ILE A 328 13.54 4.01 12.96
CA ILE A 328 14.47 2.90 13.21
C ILE A 328 15.91 3.43 13.31
N GLY A 329 16.34 4.25 12.36
CA GLY A 329 17.67 4.87 12.37
C GLY A 329 17.94 5.67 13.65
N ARG A 330 16.96 6.46 14.11
CA ARG A 330 17.07 7.20 15.38
C ARG A 330 17.04 6.31 16.61
N ALA A 331 16.27 5.23 16.61
CA ALA A 331 16.26 4.28 17.71
C ALA A 331 17.58 3.50 17.83
N MET A 332 18.21 3.16 16.69
CA MET A 332 19.47 2.42 16.64
C MET A 332 20.72 3.27 16.86
N ALA A 333 20.71 4.54 16.46
CA ALA A 333 21.89 5.42 16.54
C ALA A 333 22.44 5.57 17.98
N GLY A 334 21.71 5.14 19.00
CA GLY A 334 22.13 5.28 20.39
C GLY A 334 22.34 6.76 20.74
N ARG A 335 22.82 7.05 21.93
CA ARG A 335 22.98 8.42 22.41
C ARG A 335 24.09 9.15 21.62
N ALA A 336 23.72 10.02 20.70
CA ALA A 336 24.61 11.04 20.13
C ALA A 336 23.91 12.41 20.10
N GLU A 337 24.54 13.39 20.76
CA GLU A 337 24.20 14.84 20.83
C GLU A 337 22.74 15.20 21.19
N GLY A 338 22.28 14.81 22.39
CA GLY A 338 20.95 15.23 22.86
C GLY A 338 20.48 14.74 24.24
N GLU A 339 21.30 14.01 25.00
CA GLU A 339 20.95 13.36 26.28
C GLU A 339 20.32 14.27 27.36
N ALA A 340 20.37 15.60 27.21
CA ALA A 340 19.69 16.55 28.08
C ALA A 340 18.18 16.77 27.78
N LEU A 341 17.55 15.99 26.89
CA LEU A 341 16.16 16.19 26.43
C LEU A 341 15.13 15.20 26.98
N VAL A 342 15.53 14.01 27.49
CA VAL A 342 14.59 13.06 28.12
C VAL A 342 14.53 13.35 29.62
N PRO A 343 13.34 13.66 30.18
CA PRO A 343 13.20 13.85 31.62
C PRO A 343 13.68 12.63 32.41
N ALA A 344 14.28 12.85 33.58
CA ALA A 344 14.72 11.76 34.48
C ALA A 344 13.60 10.75 34.80
N THR A 345 12.35 11.22 34.84
CA THR A 345 11.15 10.39 35.01
C THR A 345 10.98 9.29 33.95
N PHE A 346 11.65 9.38 32.81
CA PHE A 346 11.61 8.43 31.70
C PHE A 346 12.99 7.79 31.43
N ALA A 347 13.73 7.47 32.49
CA ALA A 347 15.05 6.85 32.40
C ALA A 347 15.07 5.53 31.57
N GLU A 348 13.95 4.82 31.50
CA GLU A 348 13.81 3.55 30.75
C GLU A 348 13.28 3.73 29.30
N GLU A 349 13.07 4.96 28.83
CA GLU A 349 12.69 5.23 27.43
C GLU A 349 13.67 4.64 26.39
N PRO A 350 15.01 4.67 26.59
CA PRO A 350 15.94 4.02 25.66
C PRO A 350 15.74 2.50 25.55
N SER A 351 15.41 1.84 26.66
CA SER A 351 15.08 0.40 26.68
C SER A 351 13.83 0.13 25.84
N LEU A 352 12.81 0.99 25.92
CA LEU A 352 11.63 0.91 25.07
C LEU A 352 11.98 1.06 23.59
N ARG A 353 12.81 2.05 23.21
CA ARG A 353 13.18 2.31 21.80
C ARG A 353 13.80 1.09 21.12
N ILE A 354 14.81 0.52 21.76
CA ILE A 354 15.50 -0.68 21.26
C ILE A 354 14.52 -1.85 21.22
N GLY A 355 13.72 -2.03 22.27
CA GLY A 355 12.72 -3.10 22.34
C GLY A 355 11.66 -3.03 21.24
N LEU A 356 11.15 -1.84 20.89
CA LEU A 356 10.16 -1.69 19.81
C LEU A 356 10.75 -2.05 18.44
N VAL A 357 11.99 -1.62 18.15
CA VAL A 357 12.67 -1.97 16.89
C VAL A 357 12.95 -3.48 16.83
N LEU A 358 13.44 -4.06 17.92
CA LEU A 358 13.69 -5.50 18.00
C LEU A 358 12.39 -6.30 17.89
N TRP A 359 11.28 -5.81 18.45
CA TRP A 359 9.97 -6.47 18.31
C TRP A 359 9.50 -6.47 16.85
N ALA A 360 9.63 -5.35 16.13
CA ALA A 360 9.35 -5.31 14.70
C ALA A 360 10.27 -6.25 13.91
N ALA A 361 11.57 -6.28 14.22
CA ALA A 361 12.55 -7.13 13.54
C ALA A 361 12.33 -8.63 13.79
N PHE A 362 12.08 -9.04 15.04
CA PHE A 362 11.76 -10.43 15.35
C PHE A 362 10.42 -10.85 14.75
N GLY A 363 9.43 -9.95 14.68
CA GLY A 363 8.16 -10.26 14.04
C GLY A 363 8.30 -10.39 12.52
N PHE A 364 9.16 -9.58 11.89
CA PHE A 364 9.55 -9.78 10.50
C PHE A 364 10.17 -11.17 10.28
N CYS A 365 11.15 -11.56 11.10
CA CYS A 365 11.76 -12.89 10.99
C CYS A 365 10.73 -14.03 11.19
N ALA A 366 9.88 -13.91 12.20
CA ALA A 366 8.85 -14.91 12.48
C ALA A 366 7.84 -15.02 11.34
N GLN A 367 7.40 -13.90 10.76
CA GLN A 367 6.50 -13.91 9.61
C GLN A 367 7.19 -14.48 8.37
N THR A 368 8.45 -14.15 8.09
CA THR A 368 9.18 -14.74 6.97
C THR A 368 9.28 -16.26 7.10
N ILE A 369 9.57 -16.78 8.30
CA ILE A 369 9.55 -18.23 8.56
C ILE A 369 8.16 -18.79 8.35
N TYR A 370 7.12 -18.11 8.86
CA TYR A 370 5.75 -18.57 8.74
C TYR A 370 5.30 -18.65 7.27
N VAL A 371 5.45 -17.55 6.52
CA VAL A 371 5.01 -17.46 5.12
C VAL A 371 5.82 -18.39 4.21
N SER A 372 7.05 -18.73 4.58
CA SER A 372 7.84 -19.70 3.83
C SER A 372 7.30 -21.14 3.81
N ARG A 373 6.40 -21.50 4.74
CA ARG A 373 5.97 -22.89 4.96
C ARG A 373 4.49 -23.08 5.26
N PHE A 374 3.86 -22.13 5.94
CA PHE A 374 2.53 -22.27 6.54
C PHE A 374 1.47 -21.38 5.86
N GLY A 375 1.85 -20.65 4.81
CA GLY A 375 0.97 -19.75 4.06
C GLY A 375 1.00 -18.29 4.55
N SER A 376 0.12 -17.46 4.00
CA SER A 376 0.08 -16.02 4.32
C SER A 376 -0.26 -15.73 5.79
N ALA A 377 0.24 -14.59 6.28
CA ALA A 377 0.04 -14.13 7.65
C ALA A 377 0.05 -12.60 7.73
N THR A 378 -0.65 -12.05 8.71
CA THR A 378 -0.62 -10.62 9.05
C THR A 378 0.66 -10.25 9.81
N PHE A 379 1.24 -9.08 9.53
CA PHE A 379 2.34 -8.53 10.32
C PHE A 379 1.84 -8.04 11.69
N LEU A 380 2.05 -8.82 12.75
CA LEU A 380 1.54 -8.55 14.10
C LEU A 380 2.16 -7.36 14.86
N PRO A 381 3.46 -7.01 14.71
CA PRO A 381 4.09 -5.93 15.47
C PRO A 381 3.67 -4.49 15.11
N VAL A 382 2.42 -4.24 14.71
CA VAL A 382 1.90 -2.91 14.34
C VAL A 382 2.04 -1.88 15.47
N ILE A 383 1.85 -2.30 16.73
CA ILE A 383 2.05 -1.44 17.91
C ILE A 383 3.53 -1.05 18.08
N ALA A 384 4.45 -1.94 17.70
CA ALA A 384 5.88 -1.68 17.73
C ALA A 384 6.28 -0.61 16.70
N LEU A 385 5.74 -0.72 15.49
CA LEU A 385 5.90 0.28 14.42
C LEU A 385 5.33 1.64 14.84
N ALA A 386 4.11 1.64 15.36
CA ALA A 386 3.43 2.86 15.81
C ALA A 386 4.18 3.53 16.97
N GLY A 387 4.65 2.76 17.95
CA GLY A 387 5.49 3.26 19.04
C GLY A 387 6.79 3.87 18.55
N SER A 388 7.45 3.25 17.55
CA SER A 388 8.71 3.76 16.99
C SER A 388 8.52 5.11 16.30
N VAL A 389 7.48 5.26 15.47
CA VAL A 389 7.14 6.54 14.83
C VAL A 389 6.70 7.57 15.87
N ALA A 390 5.93 7.19 16.89
CA ALA A 390 5.50 8.08 17.96
C ALA A 390 6.68 8.67 18.74
N LEU A 391 7.72 7.87 19.02
CA LEU A 391 8.93 8.34 19.69
C LEU A 391 9.76 9.27 18.80
N LEU A 392 9.82 9.01 17.49
CA LEU A 392 10.42 9.94 16.52
C LEU A 392 9.72 11.30 16.54
N LEU A 393 8.38 11.33 16.50
CA LEU A 393 7.63 12.57 16.58
C LEU A 393 7.88 13.29 17.90
N ARG A 394 7.97 12.53 19.01
CA ARG A 394 8.27 13.09 20.32
C ARG A 394 9.66 13.72 20.38
N ASP A 395 10.65 13.16 19.69
CA ASP A 395 11.99 13.74 19.61
C ASP A 395 11.99 15.06 18.87
N VAL A 396 11.28 15.15 17.74
CA VAL A 396 11.14 16.39 16.97
C VAL A 396 10.53 17.49 17.85
N GLU A 397 9.51 17.15 18.63
CA GLU A 397 8.90 18.12 19.55
C GLU A 397 9.83 18.57 20.68
N ARG A 398 10.52 17.62 21.33
CA ARG A 398 11.40 17.89 22.46
C ARG A 398 12.63 18.68 22.03
N ALA A 399 13.21 18.35 20.88
CA ALA A 399 14.39 19.02 20.35
C ALA A 399 14.10 20.47 19.94
N GLY A 400 12.87 20.76 19.49
CA GLY A 400 12.49 22.08 18.97
C GLY A 400 13.16 22.44 17.64
N ARG A 401 14.02 21.56 17.11
CA ARG A 401 14.77 21.73 15.86
C ARG A 401 14.21 20.81 14.78
N GLY A 402 13.96 21.39 13.60
CA GLY A 402 13.49 20.65 12.43
C GLY A 402 14.62 19.91 11.71
N SER A 403 14.29 18.84 11.01
CA SER A 403 15.18 18.15 10.08
C SER A 403 14.57 18.12 8.69
N TRP A 404 15.07 19.01 7.81
CA TRP A 404 14.66 19.05 6.41
C TRP A 404 14.96 17.73 5.69
N ALA A 405 16.04 17.05 6.05
CA ALA A 405 16.41 15.77 5.48
C ALA A 405 15.37 14.69 5.83
N ALA A 406 14.94 14.63 7.09
CA ALA A 406 13.86 13.75 7.52
C ALA A 406 12.54 14.07 6.80
N GLY A 407 12.22 15.37 6.67
CA GLY A 407 11.04 15.81 5.93
C GLY A 407 11.07 15.42 4.45
N LEU A 408 12.22 15.60 3.78
CA LEU A 408 12.39 15.26 2.36
C LEU A 408 12.35 13.74 2.14
N VAL A 409 13.00 12.94 2.98
CA VAL A 409 12.93 11.47 2.92
C VAL A 409 11.47 11.01 3.08
N THR A 410 10.73 11.61 4.02
CA THR A 410 9.31 11.29 4.22
C THR A 410 8.47 11.65 3.00
N LEU A 411 8.71 12.82 2.38
CA LEU A 411 8.03 13.22 1.14
C LEU A 411 8.30 12.23 0.00
N LEU A 412 9.55 11.83 -0.21
CA LEU A 412 9.93 10.90 -1.27
C LEU A 412 9.33 9.51 -1.06
N LEU A 413 9.33 9.00 0.17
CA LEU A 413 8.68 7.72 0.48
C LEU A 413 7.15 7.81 0.38
N SER A 414 6.55 8.96 0.70
CA SER A 414 5.11 9.20 0.47
C SER A 414 4.79 9.25 -1.03
N ALA A 415 5.68 9.81 -1.85
CA ALA A 415 5.54 9.82 -3.30
C ALA A 415 5.69 8.41 -3.90
N LEU A 416 6.55 7.57 -3.32
CA LEU A 416 6.65 6.16 -3.68
C LEU A 416 5.35 5.41 -3.37
N LEU A 417 4.80 5.56 -2.15
CA LEU A 417 3.49 5.01 -1.79
C LEU A 417 2.38 5.47 -2.73
N LEU A 418 2.39 6.75 -3.12
CA LEU A 418 1.43 7.31 -4.08
C LEU A 418 1.52 6.63 -5.44
N ARG A 419 2.74 6.46 -5.97
CA ARG A 419 2.99 5.74 -7.22
C ARG A 419 2.46 4.32 -7.11
N ASP A 420 2.81 3.63 -6.03
CA ASP A 420 2.51 2.20 -5.88
C ASP A 420 1.02 1.97 -5.66
N PHE A 421 0.31 2.80 -4.88
CA PHE A 421 -1.15 2.69 -4.70
C PHE A 421 -1.92 3.03 -5.98
N ARG A 422 -1.35 3.88 -6.85
CA ARG A 422 -1.95 4.17 -8.16
C ARG A 422 -1.76 2.99 -9.13
N GLY A 423 -0.60 2.33 -9.08
CA GLY A 423 -0.30 1.17 -9.93
C GLY A 423 -0.96 -0.12 -9.44
N TYR A 424 -1.04 -0.28 -8.12
CA TYR A 424 -1.47 -1.48 -7.41
C TYR A 424 -2.50 -1.09 -6.33
N PRO A 425 -3.76 -0.84 -6.71
CA PRO A 425 -4.78 -0.32 -5.80
C PRO A 425 -5.09 -1.28 -4.63
N VAL A 426 -4.77 -2.57 -4.75
CA VAL A 426 -5.00 -3.57 -3.70
C VAL A 426 -3.94 -3.54 -2.58
N SER A 427 -2.79 -2.90 -2.81
CA SER A 427 -1.66 -2.87 -1.88
C SER A 427 -1.98 -2.41 -0.44
N PRO A 428 -2.91 -1.45 -0.17
CA PRO A 428 -3.27 -1.09 1.20
C PRO A 428 -3.88 -2.25 2.00
N ALA A 429 -4.60 -3.16 1.33
CA ALA A 429 -5.29 -4.30 1.94
C ALA A 429 -4.40 -5.54 2.10
N SER A 430 -3.21 -5.54 1.50
CA SER A 430 -2.23 -6.66 1.60
C SER A 430 -1.87 -7.03 3.05
N GLY A 431 -2.02 -6.08 3.99
CA GLY A 431 -1.78 -6.27 5.42
C GLY A 431 -2.71 -7.28 6.10
N LEU A 432 -3.81 -7.72 5.47
CA LEU A 432 -4.66 -8.81 5.98
C LEU A 432 -3.95 -10.17 5.95
N GLY A 433 -2.87 -10.30 5.16
CA GLY A 433 -2.18 -11.57 5.03
C GLY A 433 -3.07 -12.65 4.41
N ILE A 434 -3.77 -12.31 3.33
CA ILE A 434 -4.58 -13.22 2.52
C ILE A 434 -4.00 -13.30 1.10
N ASP A 435 -3.97 -14.52 0.56
CA ASP A 435 -3.49 -14.79 -0.80
C ASP A 435 -4.63 -14.71 -1.81
N GLY A 436 -4.33 -14.28 -3.05
CA GLY A 436 -5.32 -14.24 -4.15
C GLY A 436 -6.22 -13.00 -4.17
N LEU A 437 -5.88 -11.96 -3.40
CA LEU A 437 -6.61 -10.69 -3.44
C LEU A 437 -6.25 -9.91 -4.72
N ALA A 438 -7.15 -9.93 -5.71
CA ALA A 438 -7.02 -9.21 -6.97
C ALA A 438 -8.26 -8.36 -7.23
N LEU A 439 -8.07 -7.14 -7.73
CA LEU A 439 -9.14 -6.23 -8.14
C LEU A 439 -9.30 -6.28 -9.67
N PRO A 440 -10.52 -6.07 -10.21
CA PRO A 440 -10.74 -5.96 -11.66
C PRO A 440 -9.91 -4.82 -12.29
N GLU A 441 -9.61 -4.93 -13.59
CA GLU A 441 -8.79 -3.93 -14.30
C GLU A 441 -9.44 -2.53 -14.30
N ASP A 442 -10.77 -2.49 -14.30
CA ASP A 442 -11.62 -1.29 -14.30
C ASP A 442 -11.80 -0.67 -12.92
N PHE A 443 -11.26 -1.28 -11.86
CA PHE A 443 -11.32 -0.71 -10.52
C PHE A 443 -10.69 0.71 -10.54
N PRO A 444 -11.40 1.76 -10.09
CA PRO A 444 -10.97 3.14 -10.30
C PRO A 444 -9.57 3.41 -9.72
N ARG A 445 -8.58 3.55 -10.61
CA ARG A 445 -7.15 3.59 -10.24
C ARG A 445 -6.72 4.84 -9.46
N SER A 446 -7.55 5.87 -9.35
CA SER A 446 -7.25 7.03 -8.50
C SER A 446 -8.39 8.02 -8.28
N SER A 447 -8.65 8.36 -7.02
CA SER A 447 -8.93 9.76 -6.66
C SER A 447 -8.50 10.11 -5.23
N GLY A 448 -8.83 9.28 -4.24
CA GLY A 448 -8.54 9.58 -2.82
C GLY A 448 -7.08 9.39 -2.38
N TRP A 449 -6.51 8.21 -2.61
CA TRP A 449 -5.15 7.86 -2.12
C TRP A 449 -4.06 8.83 -2.60
N VAL A 450 -4.12 9.24 -3.87
CA VAL A 450 -3.13 10.14 -4.49
C VAL A 450 -3.11 11.49 -3.77
N ALA A 451 -4.28 12.10 -3.59
CA ALA A 451 -4.40 13.41 -2.93
C ALA A 451 -3.98 13.32 -1.45
N LEU A 452 -4.42 12.28 -0.75
CA LEU A 452 -4.15 12.10 0.67
C LEU A 452 -2.68 11.82 0.97
N LEU A 453 -2.02 10.96 0.20
CA LEU A 453 -0.59 10.64 0.38
C LEU A 453 0.31 11.82 -0.02
N ALA A 454 -0.04 12.55 -1.08
CA ALA A 454 0.65 13.78 -1.44
C ALA A 454 0.53 14.83 -0.31
N LEU A 455 -0.69 15.03 0.20
CA LEU A 455 -0.95 15.95 1.31
C LEU A 455 -0.21 15.52 2.59
N PHE A 456 -0.17 14.22 2.89
CA PHE A 456 0.59 13.68 4.01
C PHE A 456 2.09 13.97 3.84
N GLY A 457 2.67 13.66 2.68
CA GLY A 457 4.09 13.89 2.41
C GLY A 457 4.48 15.36 2.54
N VAL A 458 3.65 16.28 2.02
CA VAL A 458 3.89 17.73 2.13
C VAL A 458 3.76 18.22 3.57
N THR A 459 2.69 17.84 4.28
CA THR A 459 2.50 18.26 5.68
C THR A 459 3.54 17.65 6.63
N ALA A 460 3.99 16.42 6.36
CA ALA A 460 5.09 15.78 7.09
C ALA A 460 6.42 16.49 6.80
N MET A 461 6.72 16.81 5.54
CA MET A 461 7.93 17.55 5.18
C MET A 461 8.00 18.90 5.90
N LEU A 462 6.90 19.66 5.89
CA LEU A 462 6.82 20.96 6.56
C LEU A 462 6.88 20.79 8.09
N GLY A 463 6.10 19.88 8.66
CA GLY A 463 6.03 19.65 10.10
C GLY A 463 7.34 19.18 10.73
N LEU A 464 8.07 18.30 10.03
CA LEU A 464 9.38 17.79 10.47
C LEU A 464 10.52 18.76 10.15
N GLY A 465 10.38 19.56 9.09
CA GLY A 465 11.42 20.47 8.62
C GLY A 465 11.46 21.84 9.31
N VAL A 466 10.42 22.19 10.07
CA VAL A 466 10.32 23.50 10.74
C VAL A 466 11.13 23.51 12.03
N ASP A 467 12.09 24.44 12.09
CA ASP A 467 12.77 24.81 13.32
C ASP A 467 11.91 25.80 14.09
N ARG A 468 11.66 25.53 15.38
CA ARG A 468 10.82 26.37 16.24
C ARG A 468 11.62 27.47 16.93
N GLU A 469 12.96 27.37 16.94
CA GLU A 469 13.83 28.38 17.56
C GLU A 469 14.28 29.46 16.55
N GLU A 470 14.19 29.18 15.26
CA GLU A 470 14.63 30.09 14.19
C GLU A 470 13.45 30.79 13.51
N ALA A 471 13.37 32.12 13.66
CA ALA A 471 12.30 32.92 13.06
C ALA A 471 12.35 32.87 11.52
N VAL A 472 11.33 32.28 10.90
CA VAL A 472 11.21 32.22 9.42
C VAL A 472 10.69 33.57 8.90
N ARG A 473 11.55 34.33 8.21
CA ARG A 473 11.15 35.59 7.53
C ARG A 473 10.63 35.29 6.12
N PHE A 474 9.32 35.09 5.99
CA PHE A 474 8.65 34.81 4.70
C PHE A 474 8.93 35.84 3.59
N ARG A 475 8.99 37.14 3.95
CA ARG A 475 9.14 38.25 2.99
C ARG A 475 10.58 38.48 2.49
N ASP A 476 11.57 37.76 3.02
CA ASP A 476 12.97 37.96 2.64
C ASP A 476 13.70 36.61 2.49
N PRO A 477 13.86 36.08 1.25
CA PRO A 477 14.61 34.84 1.00
C PRO A 477 16.12 35.04 1.05
N ARG A 478 16.63 36.29 1.08
CA ARG A 478 18.06 36.61 1.06
C ARG A 478 18.87 35.93 2.17
N PRO A 479 18.38 35.77 3.43
CA PRO A 479 19.10 35.05 4.47
C PRO A 479 19.35 33.59 4.10
N LEU A 480 18.38 32.90 3.47
CA LEU A 480 18.54 31.51 3.06
C LEU A 480 19.65 31.39 2.00
N PHE A 481 19.62 32.24 0.97
CA PHE A 481 20.68 32.31 -0.04
C PHE A 481 22.03 32.70 0.56
N ARG A 482 22.05 33.67 1.49
CA ARG A 482 23.28 34.12 2.16
C ARG A 482 23.92 33.02 2.99
N THR A 483 23.14 32.29 3.76
CA THR A 483 23.62 31.15 4.56
C THR A 483 24.18 30.05 3.67
N GLN A 484 23.51 29.75 2.55
CA GLN A 484 24.01 28.77 1.58
C GLN A 484 25.30 29.26 0.88
N TRP A 485 25.35 30.53 0.48
CA TRP A 485 26.53 31.17 -0.11
C TRP A 485 27.75 31.15 0.84
N GLN A 486 27.54 31.17 2.14
CA GLN A 486 28.61 31.15 3.14
C GLN A 486 29.22 29.77 3.40
N ARG A 487 28.67 28.68 2.85
CA ARG A 487 29.14 27.29 3.08
C ARG A 487 30.50 26.94 2.47
N GLY A 488 31.08 27.83 1.67
CA GLY A 488 32.43 27.69 1.10
C GLY A 488 32.47 27.86 -0.42
N PRO A 489 33.67 28.01 -1.01
CA PRO A 489 33.85 28.35 -2.42
C PRO A 489 33.30 27.28 -3.38
N GLY A 490 33.45 25.99 -3.05
CA GLY A 490 32.88 24.90 -3.86
C GLY A 490 31.34 24.92 -3.92
N PHE A 491 30.68 25.26 -2.81
CA PHE A 491 29.22 25.37 -2.78
C PHE A 491 28.71 26.60 -3.55
N ARG A 492 29.44 27.73 -3.48
CA ARG A 492 29.14 28.93 -4.30
C ARG A 492 29.18 28.61 -5.79
N ALA A 493 30.20 27.88 -6.23
CA ALA A 493 30.35 27.50 -7.63
C ALA A 493 29.21 26.59 -8.11
N TRP A 494 28.77 25.64 -7.28
CA TRP A 494 27.59 24.81 -7.54
C TRP A 494 26.30 25.63 -7.65
N MET A 495 26.11 26.64 -6.80
CA MET A 495 24.92 27.49 -6.84
C MET A 495 24.88 28.37 -8.09
N ILE A 496 26.02 28.93 -8.50
CA ILE A 496 26.16 29.67 -9.76
C ILE A 496 25.86 28.75 -10.94
N PHE A 497 26.41 27.54 -10.95
CA PHE A 497 26.14 26.55 -11.99
C PHE A 497 24.65 26.22 -12.12
N PHE A 498 23.97 25.93 -10.99
CA PHE A 498 22.55 25.64 -11.00
C PHE A 498 21.73 26.81 -11.57
N LEU A 499 22.06 28.05 -11.20
CA LEU A 499 21.40 29.25 -11.73
C LEU A 499 21.65 29.43 -13.25
N LEU A 500 22.85 29.12 -13.74
CA LEU A 500 23.18 29.17 -15.16
C LEU A 500 22.42 28.10 -15.97
N VAL A 501 22.33 26.87 -15.45
CA VAL A 501 21.53 25.80 -16.08
C VAL A 501 20.05 26.18 -16.10
N LEU A 502 19.53 26.70 -14.98
CA LEU A 502 18.14 27.15 -14.90
C LEU A 502 17.84 28.26 -15.91
N ALA A 503 18.74 29.24 -16.03
CA ALA A 503 18.62 30.32 -17.01
C ALA A 503 18.67 29.78 -18.44
N ALA A 504 19.61 28.88 -18.76
CA ALA A 504 19.70 28.25 -20.08
C ALA A 504 18.45 27.46 -20.46
N CYS A 505 17.91 26.65 -19.54
CA CYS A 505 16.65 25.92 -19.76
C CYS A 505 15.45 26.86 -19.97
N THR A 506 15.39 27.96 -19.22
CA THR A 506 14.30 28.94 -19.33
C THR A 506 14.38 29.71 -20.64
N VAL A 507 15.57 30.15 -21.06
CA VAL A 507 15.80 30.84 -22.33
C VAL A 507 15.44 29.92 -23.50
N PHE A 508 15.99 28.70 -23.52
CA PHE A 508 15.65 27.69 -24.53
C PHE A 508 14.15 27.43 -24.58
N GLY A 509 13.50 27.30 -23.41
CA GLY A 509 12.07 27.08 -23.36
C GLY A 509 11.23 28.25 -23.86
N LEU A 510 11.60 29.49 -23.51
CA LEU A 510 10.95 30.71 -24.01
C LEU A 510 11.10 30.83 -25.52
N GLU A 511 12.26 30.48 -26.07
CA GLU A 511 12.48 30.45 -27.52
C GLU A 511 11.58 29.41 -28.19
N CYS A 512 11.49 28.18 -27.66
CA CYS A 512 10.54 27.17 -28.15
C CYS A 512 9.06 27.58 -28.01
N PHE A 513 8.73 28.43 -27.03
CA PHE A 513 7.39 28.97 -26.83
C PHE A 513 7.06 30.06 -27.85
N LEU A 514 8.03 30.92 -28.20
CA LEU A 514 7.88 32.03 -29.15
C LEU A 514 7.88 31.57 -30.62
N VAL A 515 8.51 30.44 -30.94
CA VAL A 515 8.60 29.91 -32.31
C VAL A 515 7.25 29.40 -32.85
N GLY A 516 6.31 28.99 -31.99
CA GLY A 516 4.99 28.47 -32.42
C GLY A 516 5.09 27.14 -33.19
N ASP A 517 3.95 26.55 -33.60
CA ASP A 517 3.93 25.31 -34.39
C ASP A 517 4.16 25.54 -35.91
N ASP A 518 4.06 26.80 -36.37
CA ASP A 518 3.95 27.13 -37.81
C ASP A 518 5.19 27.80 -38.44
N ARG A 519 6.33 27.90 -37.75
CA ARG A 519 7.53 28.59 -38.30
C ARG A 519 8.57 27.64 -38.93
N PRO A 520 9.28 28.08 -39.99
CA PRO A 520 10.20 27.23 -40.76
C PRO A 520 11.43 26.80 -39.94
N TYR A 521 11.86 25.55 -40.17
CA TYR A 521 12.96 24.83 -39.53
C TYR A 521 14.28 25.62 -39.40
N GLU A 522 14.54 26.53 -40.33
CA GLU A 522 15.77 27.34 -40.35
C GLU A 522 15.87 28.35 -39.20
N ALA A 523 14.73 28.85 -38.68
CA ALA A 523 14.72 29.73 -37.51
C ALA A 523 15.07 28.97 -36.21
N LEU A 524 14.72 27.68 -36.14
CA LEU A 524 15.09 26.79 -35.02
C LEU A 524 16.59 26.47 -35.02
N LEU A 525 17.22 26.36 -36.20
CA LEU A 525 18.65 26.09 -36.32
C LEU A 525 19.51 27.25 -35.81
N THR A 526 19.12 28.50 -36.10
CA THR A 526 19.83 29.69 -35.61
C THR A 526 19.70 29.85 -34.11
N VAL A 527 18.50 29.58 -33.57
CA VAL A 527 18.22 29.58 -32.12
C VAL A 527 19.00 28.47 -31.41
N ALA A 528 18.98 27.24 -31.93
CA ALA A 528 19.72 26.10 -31.37
C ALA A 528 21.25 26.30 -31.40
N ALA A 529 21.78 27.01 -32.41
CA ALA A 529 23.19 27.35 -32.47
C ALA A 529 23.60 28.37 -31.38
N VAL A 530 22.75 29.38 -31.12
CA VAL A 530 22.99 30.39 -30.07
C VAL A 530 22.86 29.78 -28.67
N THR A 531 21.82 28.98 -28.40
CA THR A 531 21.67 28.27 -27.12
C THR A 531 22.72 27.18 -26.92
N GLY A 532 23.10 26.46 -27.97
CA GLY A 532 24.22 25.52 -27.95
C GLY A 532 25.55 26.19 -27.62
N GLY A 533 25.80 27.40 -28.14
CA GLY A 533 26.98 28.21 -27.81
C GLY A 533 27.01 28.67 -26.36
N LEU A 534 25.87 29.15 -25.83
CA LEU A 534 25.75 29.56 -24.42
C LEU A 534 25.86 28.35 -23.47
N GLY A 535 25.26 27.22 -23.83
CA GLY A 535 25.38 25.96 -23.10
C GLY A 535 26.83 25.45 -23.08
N GLY A 536 27.51 25.46 -24.22
CA GLY A 536 28.92 25.11 -24.33
C GLY A 536 29.82 26.01 -23.46
N ALA A 537 29.57 27.32 -23.43
CA ALA A 537 30.30 28.26 -22.58
C ALA A 537 30.08 28.01 -21.07
N ALA A 538 28.84 27.73 -20.66
CA ALA A 538 28.52 27.37 -19.28
C ALA A 538 29.22 26.07 -18.84
N TRP A 539 29.33 25.08 -19.74
CA TRP A 539 30.01 23.81 -19.48
C TRP A 539 31.53 23.92 -19.44
N LEU A 540 32.14 24.78 -20.26
CA LEU A 540 33.57 25.12 -20.14
C LEU A 540 33.87 25.77 -18.77
N GLY A 541 32.92 26.56 -18.24
CA GLY A 541 32.98 27.06 -16.86
C GLY A 541 32.95 25.95 -15.81
N VAL A 542 32.14 24.91 -16.00
CA VAL A 542 32.09 23.72 -15.11
C VAL A 542 33.39 22.94 -15.15
N ILE A 543 33.95 22.71 -16.33
CA ILE A 543 35.24 22.02 -16.48
C ILE A 543 36.33 22.84 -15.79
N GLY A 544 36.34 24.17 -15.98
CA GLY A 544 37.28 25.07 -15.30
C GLY A 544 37.17 25.02 -13.77
N VAL A 545 35.95 25.01 -13.24
CA VAL A 545 35.69 24.91 -11.79
C VAL A 545 36.03 23.52 -11.24
N ALA A 546 35.71 22.44 -11.96
CA ALA A 546 36.01 21.07 -11.56
C ALA A 546 37.53 20.81 -11.55
N VAL A 547 38.25 21.35 -12.54
CA VAL A 547 39.71 21.33 -12.60
C VAL A 547 40.31 22.18 -11.46
N ALA A 548 39.82 23.40 -11.24
CA ALA A 548 40.29 24.25 -10.14
C ALA A 548 40.02 23.62 -8.75
N TYR A 549 38.87 22.97 -8.56
CA TYR A 549 38.51 22.28 -7.32
C TYR A 549 39.32 21.00 -7.12
N GLY A 550 39.61 20.25 -8.20
CA GLY A 550 40.48 19.08 -8.18
C GLY A 550 41.95 19.41 -7.89
N LEU A 551 42.43 20.58 -8.33
CA LEU A 551 43.79 21.06 -8.09
C LEU A 551 43.99 21.72 -6.71
N ALA A 552 42.91 22.16 -6.05
CA ALA A 552 42.98 22.94 -4.81
C ALA A 552 42.93 22.12 -3.49
N THR A 553 42.71 20.79 -3.52
CA THR A 553 42.54 20.00 -2.28
C THR A 553 43.26 18.65 -2.33
N SER A 554 43.99 18.31 -1.26
CA SER A 554 44.87 17.14 -1.15
C SER A 554 44.23 15.88 -0.55
N ASP A 555 42.89 15.74 -0.61
CA ASP A 555 42.17 14.70 0.14
C ASP A 555 41.49 13.69 -0.81
N ASP A 556 41.99 12.45 -0.83
CA ASP A 556 41.74 11.43 -1.87
C ASP A 556 40.26 11.03 -2.03
N LYS A 557 39.45 11.10 -0.96
CA LYS A 557 38.02 10.77 -1.03
C LYS A 557 37.19 11.78 -1.80
N ARG A 558 37.65 13.04 -1.91
CA ARG A 558 36.96 14.11 -2.65
C ARG A 558 37.34 14.16 -4.13
N ALA A 559 38.52 13.62 -4.48
CA ALA A 559 38.94 13.41 -5.86
C ALA A 559 38.04 12.40 -6.60
N GLY A 560 37.51 11.40 -5.90
CA GLY A 560 36.54 10.43 -6.45
C GLY A 560 35.24 11.08 -6.89
N LEU A 561 34.71 12.03 -6.11
CA LEU A 561 33.49 12.77 -6.46
C LEU A 561 33.72 13.70 -7.66
N GLY A 562 34.90 14.33 -7.75
CA GLY A 562 35.31 15.14 -8.88
C GLY A 562 35.38 14.35 -10.20
N ARG A 563 35.84 13.09 -10.15
CA ARG A 563 35.87 12.18 -11.31
C ARG A 563 34.48 11.72 -11.75
N ILE A 564 33.56 11.50 -10.81
CA ILE A 564 32.16 11.16 -11.12
C ILE A 564 31.44 12.36 -11.74
N VAL A 565 31.64 13.56 -11.20
CA VAL A 565 31.09 14.81 -11.77
C VAL A 565 31.68 15.09 -13.15
N LEU A 566 32.98 14.83 -13.35
CA LEU A 566 33.64 14.91 -14.66
C LEU A 566 33.06 13.87 -15.65
N GLY A 567 32.81 12.64 -15.20
CA GLY A 567 32.21 11.59 -16.02
C GLY A 567 30.77 11.90 -16.44
N LEU A 568 29.95 12.42 -15.52
CA LEU A 568 28.59 12.87 -15.82
C LEU A 568 28.58 14.10 -16.73
N ALA A 569 29.54 15.01 -16.58
CA ALA A 569 29.73 16.14 -17.48
C ALA A 569 30.13 15.70 -18.90
N ILE A 570 31.05 14.74 -19.03
CA ILE A 570 31.45 14.18 -20.32
C ILE A 570 30.27 13.47 -21.00
N ALA A 571 29.49 12.69 -20.26
CA ALA A 571 28.31 12.01 -20.78
C ALA A 571 27.22 13.00 -21.23
N ALA A 572 26.99 14.07 -20.45
CA ALA A 572 26.05 15.13 -20.81
C ALA A 572 26.52 15.94 -22.03
N VAL A 573 27.82 16.22 -22.17
CA VAL A 573 28.42 16.85 -23.35
C VAL A 573 28.23 15.97 -24.58
N LEU A 574 28.47 14.66 -24.47
CA LEU A 574 28.24 13.70 -25.55
C LEU A 574 26.76 13.67 -25.96
N LEU A 575 25.84 13.61 -25.01
CA LEU A 575 24.40 13.59 -25.28
C LEU A 575 23.89 14.91 -25.88
N THR A 576 24.39 16.06 -25.41
CA THR A 576 24.03 17.38 -25.95
C THR A 576 24.64 17.56 -27.35
N SER A 577 25.86 17.07 -27.59
CA SER A 577 26.50 17.08 -28.90
C SER A 577 25.81 16.15 -29.90
N ILE A 578 25.29 15.01 -29.44
CA ILE A 578 24.46 14.11 -30.25
C ILE A 578 23.10 14.76 -30.58
N ALA A 579 22.49 15.46 -29.63
CA ALA A 579 21.24 16.20 -29.87
C ALA A 579 21.45 17.35 -30.87
N ILE A 580 22.55 18.11 -30.73
CA ILE A 580 22.95 19.18 -31.66
C ILE A 580 23.29 18.61 -33.04
N ALA A 581 24.03 17.50 -33.12
CA ALA A 581 24.33 16.83 -34.39
C ALA A 581 23.05 16.36 -35.10
N ASN A 582 22.08 15.82 -34.37
CA ASN A 582 20.81 15.36 -34.95
C ASN A 582 19.90 16.52 -35.40
N VAL A 583 19.98 17.69 -34.74
CA VAL A 583 19.32 18.94 -35.17
C VAL A 583 20.02 19.53 -36.40
N ILE A 584 21.35 19.46 -36.50
CA ILE A 584 22.10 19.92 -37.68
C ILE A 584 21.87 18.98 -38.88
N LEU A 585 21.65 17.68 -38.65
CA LEU A 585 21.43 16.65 -39.68
C LEU A 585 19.99 16.58 -40.23
N GLY A 586 19.11 17.55 -39.93
CA GLY A 586 17.84 17.73 -40.66
C GLY A 586 16.72 16.73 -40.35
N GLN A 587 16.74 16.02 -39.21
CA GLN A 587 15.74 15.00 -38.89
C GLN A 587 14.42 15.62 -38.35
N PRO A 588 13.29 15.58 -39.09
CA PRO A 588 12.06 16.34 -38.74
C PRO A 588 11.31 15.82 -37.51
N GLN A 589 11.50 14.57 -37.10
CA GLN A 589 10.75 13.97 -36.00
C GLN A 589 11.25 14.41 -34.61
N VAL A 590 12.55 14.69 -34.47
CA VAL A 590 13.19 15.10 -33.20
C VAL A 590 12.81 16.54 -32.82
N SER A 591 12.56 17.41 -33.81
CA SER A 591 12.20 18.81 -33.59
C SER A 591 10.85 18.96 -32.89
N SER A 592 9.85 18.13 -33.22
CA SER A 592 8.51 18.20 -32.60
C SER A 592 8.51 17.82 -31.12
N LEU A 593 9.30 16.82 -30.72
CA LEU A 593 9.46 16.42 -29.33
C LEU A 593 10.29 17.45 -28.56
N ALA A 594 11.37 17.95 -29.16
CA ALA A 594 12.21 18.99 -28.57
C ALA A 594 11.45 20.29 -28.32
N VAL A 595 10.56 20.71 -29.23
CA VAL A 595 9.69 21.88 -29.05
C VAL A 595 8.67 21.65 -27.93
N ARG A 596 8.05 20.45 -27.85
CA ARG A 596 7.14 20.11 -26.73
C ARG A 596 7.85 20.13 -25.38
N ILE A 597 9.04 19.53 -25.29
CA ILE A 597 9.87 19.54 -24.08
C ILE A 597 10.33 20.97 -23.76
N GLY A 598 10.77 21.74 -24.76
CA GLY A 598 11.18 23.13 -24.62
C GLY A 598 10.07 24.01 -24.05
N ARG A 599 8.83 23.88 -24.54
CA ARG A 599 7.67 24.60 -23.99
C ARG A 599 7.46 24.32 -22.50
N VAL A 600 7.66 23.08 -22.04
CA VAL A 600 7.61 22.74 -20.61
C VAL A 600 8.76 23.39 -19.84
N LEU A 601 9.98 23.41 -20.41
CA LEU A 601 11.15 24.04 -19.80
C LEU A 601 11.00 25.55 -19.63
N ALA A 602 10.20 26.24 -20.45
CA ALA A 602 9.91 27.68 -20.28
C ALA A 602 9.32 27.99 -18.89
N PHE A 603 8.57 27.03 -18.34
CA PHE A 603 7.91 27.16 -17.05
C PHE A 603 8.76 26.63 -15.88
N ILE A 604 9.97 26.10 -16.12
CA ILE A 604 10.75 25.47 -15.05
C ILE A 604 11.22 26.49 -13.99
N ALA A 605 11.67 27.67 -14.39
CA ALA A 605 12.05 28.75 -13.47
C ALA A 605 10.86 29.30 -12.67
N PRO A 606 9.72 29.70 -13.28
CA PRO A 606 8.56 30.13 -12.50
C PRO A 606 7.97 28.99 -11.66
N ALA A 607 8.03 27.74 -12.10
CA ALA A 607 7.62 26.57 -11.30
C ALA A 607 8.53 26.36 -10.08
N ILE A 608 9.86 26.47 -10.24
CA ILE A 608 10.80 26.40 -9.12
C ILE A 608 10.61 27.59 -8.17
N ALA A 609 10.41 28.81 -8.69
CA ALA A 609 10.16 29.99 -7.89
C ALA A 609 8.85 29.86 -7.09
N LEU A 610 7.78 29.36 -7.73
CA LEU A 610 6.50 29.06 -7.10
C LEU A 610 6.65 27.95 -6.04
N LEU A 611 7.39 26.88 -6.33
CA LEU A 611 7.67 25.80 -5.39
C LEU A 611 8.44 26.32 -4.17
N VAL A 612 9.48 27.14 -4.38
CA VAL A 612 10.23 27.79 -3.30
C VAL A 612 9.31 28.71 -2.49
N ALA A 613 8.45 29.50 -3.14
CA ALA A 613 7.49 30.35 -2.45
C ALA A 613 6.47 29.55 -1.63
N ILE A 614 5.95 28.44 -2.16
CA ILE A 614 5.04 27.51 -1.45
C ILE A 614 5.75 26.89 -0.25
N VAL A 615 7.00 26.42 -0.41
CA VAL A 615 7.77 25.83 0.70
C VAL A 615 8.09 26.88 1.76
N LEU A 616 8.49 28.09 1.39
CA LEU A 616 8.76 29.19 2.33
C LEU A 616 7.48 29.65 3.04
N GLY A 617 6.36 29.75 2.31
CA GLY A 617 5.05 30.09 2.85
C GLY A 617 4.53 29.03 3.80
N GLY A 618 4.64 27.76 3.41
CA GLY A 618 4.34 26.61 4.26
C GLY A 618 5.19 26.60 5.53
N ARG A 619 6.50 26.87 5.43
CA ARG A 619 7.38 26.99 6.60
C ARG A 619 6.95 28.12 7.53
N ALA A 620 6.62 29.28 6.99
CA ALA A 620 6.14 30.40 7.79
C ALA A 620 4.82 30.04 8.51
N ALA A 621 3.88 29.43 7.81
CA ALA A 621 2.61 28.98 8.37
C ALA A 621 2.80 27.94 9.49
N PHE A 622 3.64 26.92 9.28
CA PHE A 622 3.92 25.89 10.28
C PHE A 622 4.75 26.42 11.46
N HIS A 623 5.61 27.41 11.25
CA HIS A 623 6.30 28.11 12.35
C HIS A 623 5.29 28.87 13.23
N LEU A 624 4.28 29.51 12.64
CA LEU A 624 3.20 30.18 13.39
C LEU A 624 2.37 29.19 14.24
N MET A 625 2.29 27.92 13.85
CA MET A 625 1.63 26.86 14.63
C MET A 625 2.41 26.47 15.89
N GLY A 626 3.71 26.80 15.98
CA GLY A 626 4.56 26.52 17.15
C GLY A 626 4.56 25.05 17.55
N GLU A 627 4.05 24.75 18.74
CA GLU A 627 3.96 23.37 19.27
C GLU A 627 3.01 22.46 18.48
N TRP A 628 2.12 23.03 17.67
CA TRP A 628 1.15 22.32 16.84
C TRP A 628 1.65 22.01 15.43
N SER A 629 2.93 22.23 15.12
CA SER A 629 3.48 22.03 13.78
C SER A 629 3.33 20.60 13.23
N LEU A 630 3.14 19.58 14.09
CA LEU A 630 2.89 18.19 13.67
C LEU A 630 1.39 17.87 13.51
N ALA A 631 0.49 18.74 14.00
CA ALA A 631 -0.95 18.50 13.99
C ALA A 631 -1.53 18.32 12.57
N PRO A 632 -1.11 19.08 11.54
CA PRO A 632 -1.61 18.86 10.18
C PRO A 632 -1.31 17.45 9.66
N MET A 633 -0.08 16.96 9.84
CA MET A 633 0.30 15.59 9.42
C MET A 633 -0.51 14.52 10.18
N LEU A 634 -0.73 14.70 11.49
CA LEU A 634 -1.55 13.81 12.30
C LEU A 634 -3.01 13.80 11.85
N LEU A 635 -3.58 14.98 11.53
CA LEU A 635 -4.93 15.11 11.02
C LEU A 635 -5.09 14.43 9.66
N VAL A 636 -4.12 14.60 8.75
CA VAL A 636 -4.14 13.92 7.44
C VAL A 636 -4.07 12.40 7.62
N GLY A 637 -3.27 11.91 8.59
CA GLY A 637 -3.27 10.50 8.97
C GLY A 637 -4.66 10.00 9.41
N VAL A 638 -5.39 10.78 10.24
CA VAL A 638 -6.78 10.46 10.62
C VAL A 638 -7.72 10.45 9.41
N VAL A 639 -7.58 11.41 8.50
CA VAL A 639 -8.39 11.45 7.26
C VAL A 639 -8.10 10.23 6.39
N ILE A 640 -6.84 9.80 6.29
CA ILE A 640 -6.46 8.55 5.61
C ILE A 640 -7.11 7.33 6.29
N GLY A 641 -7.09 7.27 7.61
CA GLY A 641 -7.80 6.23 8.36
C GLY A 641 -9.30 6.21 8.04
N GLY A 642 -9.94 7.38 8.03
CA GLY A 642 -11.36 7.51 7.67
C GLY A 642 -11.65 7.12 6.22
N TYR A 643 -10.80 7.53 5.28
CA TYR A 643 -10.89 7.11 3.88
C TYR A 643 -10.77 5.60 3.74
N THR A 644 -9.84 4.97 4.48
CA THR A 644 -9.67 3.51 4.51
C THR A 644 -10.94 2.81 4.98
N SER A 645 -11.46 3.21 6.15
CA SER A 645 -12.60 2.54 6.80
C SER A 645 -13.94 2.78 6.12
N PHE A 646 -14.20 3.99 5.62
CA PHE A 646 -15.55 4.42 5.22
C PHE A 646 -15.75 4.55 3.71
N ILE A 647 -14.66 4.57 2.93
CA ILE A 647 -14.75 4.76 1.48
C ILE A 647 -14.08 3.60 0.77
N PHE A 648 -12.81 3.33 1.09
CA PHE A 648 -12.00 2.38 0.35
C PHE A 648 -12.39 0.92 0.63
N GLN A 649 -12.49 0.53 1.91
CA GLN A 649 -12.86 -0.84 2.27
C GLN A 649 -14.27 -1.22 1.81
N PRO A 650 -15.33 -0.40 1.99
CA PRO A 650 -16.65 -0.71 1.44
C PRO A 650 -16.64 -0.86 -0.09
N LYS A 651 -15.93 0.03 -0.80
CA LYS A 651 -15.80 -0.04 -2.26
C LYS A 651 -15.04 -1.28 -2.75
N MET A 652 -14.09 -1.79 -1.98
CA MET A 652 -13.46 -3.08 -2.30
C MET A 652 -14.44 -4.25 -2.11
N SER A 653 -15.33 -4.14 -1.11
CA SER A 653 -16.19 -5.25 -0.73
C SER A 653 -17.17 -5.68 -1.81
N SER A 654 -17.61 -4.78 -2.67
CA SER A 654 -18.49 -5.13 -3.80
C SER A 654 -17.86 -6.12 -4.79
N HIS A 655 -16.54 -6.28 -4.74
CA HIS A 655 -15.80 -7.25 -5.57
C HIS A 655 -15.48 -8.55 -4.84
N PHE A 656 -15.55 -8.54 -3.50
CA PHE A 656 -15.16 -9.68 -2.67
C PHE A 656 -16.32 -10.29 -1.90
N SER A 657 -17.49 -9.65 -1.89
CA SER A 657 -18.69 -10.17 -1.26
C SER A 657 -19.75 -10.45 -2.32
N PRO A 658 -20.54 -11.52 -2.15
CA PRO A 658 -21.74 -11.73 -2.96
C PRO A 658 -22.97 -11.02 -2.37
N ARG A 659 -22.82 -10.22 -1.30
CA ARG A 659 -23.92 -9.61 -0.57
C ARG A 659 -24.87 -8.83 -1.47
N GLU A 660 -24.33 -8.01 -2.36
CA GLU A 660 -25.12 -7.12 -3.22
C GLU A 660 -26.13 -7.91 -4.09
N VAL A 661 -25.75 -9.11 -4.55
CA VAL A 661 -26.61 -10.03 -5.31
C VAL A 661 -27.78 -10.53 -4.46
N TYR A 662 -27.55 -10.87 -3.19
CA TYR A 662 -28.62 -11.33 -2.30
C TYR A 662 -29.47 -10.17 -1.78
N ASP A 663 -28.89 -8.98 -1.58
CA ASP A 663 -29.64 -7.76 -1.26
C ASP A 663 -30.60 -7.44 -2.43
N ALA A 664 -30.14 -7.51 -3.68
CA ALA A 664 -30.98 -7.37 -4.87
C ALA A 664 -32.09 -8.43 -4.93
N TYR A 665 -31.78 -9.70 -4.62
CA TYR A 665 -32.79 -10.74 -4.50
C TYR A 665 -33.84 -10.40 -3.44
N ASN A 666 -33.42 -10.01 -2.24
CA ASN A 666 -34.34 -9.69 -1.14
C ASN A 666 -35.23 -8.47 -1.44
N ASP A 667 -34.73 -7.51 -2.23
CA ASP A 667 -35.47 -6.31 -2.62
C ASP A 667 -36.45 -6.57 -3.77
N LEU A 668 -36.10 -7.45 -4.72
CA LEU A 668 -36.87 -7.71 -5.94
C LEU A 668 -37.84 -8.91 -5.81
N ALA A 669 -37.50 -9.89 -4.98
CA ALA A 669 -38.29 -11.10 -4.81
C ALA A 669 -39.51 -10.84 -3.93
N SER A 670 -40.64 -11.41 -4.33
CA SER A 670 -41.85 -11.46 -3.48
C SER A 670 -41.75 -12.61 -2.49
N GLN A 671 -42.53 -12.57 -1.39
CA GLN A 671 -42.55 -13.66 -0.41
C GLN A 671 -42.90 -15.00 -1.07
N GLY A 672 -42.03 -16.00 -0.90
CA GLY A 672 -42.23 -17.37 -1.38
C GLY A 672 -41.64 -17.68 -2.75
N GLU A 673 -41.01 -16.71 -3.43
CA GLU A 673 -40.25 -17.00 -4.65
C GLU A 673 -38.94 -17.73 -4.29
N PRO A 674 -38.61 -18.86 -4.95
CA PRO A 674 -37.43 -19.64 -4.58
C PRO A 674 -36.14 -19.07 -5.18
N LEU A 675 -35.04 -19.21 -4.43
CA LEU A 675 -33.69 -18.89 -4.88
C LEU A 675 -32.88 -20.18 -5.13
N GLY A 676 -32.45 -20.39 -6.36
CA GLY A 676 -31.48 -21.42 -6.71
C GLY A 676 -30.05 -20.90 -6.59
N GLU A 677 -29.13 -21.72 -6.08
CA GLU A 677 -27.68 -21.43 -6.11
C GLU A 677 -26.95 -22.43 -7.00
N TYR A 678 -26.30 -21.95 -8.05
CA TYR A 678 -25.50 -22.80 -8.94
C TYR A 678 -24.02 -22.47 -8.87
N ARG A 679 -23.25 -23.38 -8.25
CA ARG A 679 -21.78 -23.27 -8.10
C ARG A 679 -21.30 -21.98 -7.41
N VAL A 680 -22.20 -21.23 -6.81
CA VAL A 680 -21.92 -20.22 -5.79
C VAL A 680 -21.76 -21.01 -4.50
N GLY A 681 -20.64 -20.86 -3.79
CA GLY A 681 -20.41 -21.67 -2.59
C GLY A 681 -21.58 -21.48 -1.61
N GLY A 682 -22.36 -22.54 -1.37
CA GLY A 682 -23.68 -22.54 -0.69
C GLY A 682 -23.68 -22.12 0.79
N ARG A 683 -22.66 -21.38 1.20
CA ARG A 683 -22.46 -20.82 2.53
C ARG A 683 -22.88 -19.35 2.60
N ALA A 684 -22.91 -18.63 1.48
CA ALA A 684 -23.21 -17.19 1.48
C ALA A 684 -24.70 -16.88 1.67
N ALA A 685 -25.61 -17.62 1.02
CA ALA A 685 -27.05 -17.45 1.20
C ALA A 685 -27.49 -17.59 2.67
N ALA A 686 -26.84 -18.44 3.46
CA ALA A 686 -27.14 -18.60 4.89
C ALA A 686 -26.99 -17.30 5.72
N TYR A 687 -26.27 -16.30 5.20
CA TYR A 687 -26.09 -15.01 5.85
C TYR A 687 -26.99 -13.91 5.28
N TYR A 688 -27.42 -14.01 4.03
CA TYR A 688 -28.08 -12.92 3.31
C TYR A 688 -29.47 -13.23 2.78
N ALA A 689 -29.76 -14.46 2.37
CA ALA A 689 -31.05 -14.78 1.75
C ALA A 689 -32.16 -14.93 2.79
N HIS A 690 -33.29 -14.26 2.58
CA HIS A 690 -34.47 -14.38 3.46
C HIS A 690 -35.42 -15.54 3.09
N GLY A 691 -35.20 -16.21 1.95
CA GLY A 691 -36.08 -17.25 1.40
C GLY A 691 -35.51 -18.67 1.49
N GLU A 692 -36.28 -19.65 1.02
CA GLU A 692 -35.77 -21.02 0.80
C GLU A 692 -34.77 -21.05 -0.36
N VAL A 693 -33.64 -21.71 -0.12
CA VAL A 693 -32.51 -21.78 -1.04
C VAL A 693 -32.35 -23.21 -1.53
N GLU A 694 -32.40 -23.40 -2.84
CA GLU A 694 -32.23 -24.69 -3.51
C GLU A 694 -30.81 -24.77 -4.11
N GLU A 695 -29.96 -25.65 -3.59
CA GLU A 695 -28.61 -25.84 -4.13
C GLU A 695 -28.65 -26.69 -5.41
N LEU A 696 -28.14 -26.12 -6.50
CA LEU A 696 -28.11 -26.71 -7.83
C LEU A 696 -26.67 -27.05 -8.21
N THR A 697 -26.39 -28.32 -8.53
CA THR A 697 -25.03 -28.80 -8.81
C THR A 697 -24.73 -28.99 -10.29
N GLU A 698 -25.76 -29.29 -11.08
CA GLU A 698 -25.67 -29.59 -12.52
C GLU A 698 -26.38 -28.56 -13.37
N GLN A 699 -25.81 -28.26 -14.55
CA GLN A 699 -26.40 -27.30 -15.49
C GLN A 699 -27.83 -27.68 -15.92
N ASN A 700 -28.13 -28.97 -16.07
CA ASN A 700 -29.49 -29.40 -16.43
C ASN A 700 -30.50 -29.07 -15.34
N ALA A 701 -30.14 -29.24 -14.07
CA ALA A 701 -31.00 -28.87 -12.94
C ALA A 701 -31.27 -27.35 -12.92
N VAL A 702 -30.28 -26.52 -13.31
CA VAL A 702 -30.47 -25.08 -13.48
C VAL A 702 -31.51 -24.76 -14.56
N LEU A 703 -31.43 -25.41 -15.70
CA LEU A 703 -32.37 -25.15 -16.79
C LEU A 703 -33.79 -25.68 -16.49
N GLU A 704 -33.91 -26.77 -15.73
CA GLU A 704 -35.20 -27.24 -15.21
C GLU A 704 -35.78 -26.27 -14.17
N PHE A 705 -34.94 -25.77 -13.27
CA PHE A 705 -35.31 -24.76 -12.27
C PHE A 705 -35.81 -23.47 -12.94
N LEU A 706 -35.06 -22.92 -13.91
CA LEU A 706 -35.46 -21.75 -14.69
C LEU A 706 -36.69 -22.00 -15.59
N GLY A 707 -37.03 -23.27 -15.84
CA GLY A 707 -38.21 -23.67 -16.62
C GLY A 707 -39.52 -23.72 -15.80
N ARG A 708 -39.48 -23.46 -14.49
CA ARG A 708 -40.67 -23.45 -13.63
C ARG A 708 -41.67 -22.37 -14.06
N PRO A 709 -42.98 -22.61 -13.89
CA PRO A 709 -44.02 -21.66 -14.29
C PRO A 709 -44.12 -20.44 -13.35
N GLU A 710 -43.70 -20.58 -12.10
CA GLU A 710 -43.51 -19.47 -11.17
C GLU A 710 -42.22 -18.68 -11.44
N ARG A 711 -42.15 -17.44 -10.94
CA ARG A 711 -40.92 -16.65 -10.96
C ARG A 711 -39.90 -17.26 -10.00
N VAL A 712 -38.72 -17.57 -10.51
CA VAL A 712 -37.60 -18.10 -9.74
C VAL A 712 -36.37 -17.23 -9.92
N TRP A 713 -35.51 -17.26 -8.92
CA TRP A 713 -34.26 -16.50 -8.89
C TRP A 713 -33.07 -17.44 -8.87
N LEU A 714 -32.01 -17.11 -9.59
CA LEU A 714 -30.81 -17.93 -9.67
C LEU A 714 -29.58 -17.07 -9.36
N ALA A 715 -28.87 -17.40 -8.30
CA ALA A 715 -27.52 -16.91 -8.06
C ALA A 715 -26.51 -17.91 -8.66
N PHE A 716 -25.62 -17.45 -9.53
CA PHE A 716 -24.63 -18.29 -10.20
C PHE A 716 -23.32 -17.54 -10.44
N ARG A 717 -22.22 -18.25 -10.72
CA ARG A 717 -20.92 -17.61 -10.98
C ARG A 717 -20.95 -16.82 -12.28
N ALA A 718 -20.34 -15.63 -12.29
CA ALA A 718 -20.23 -14.81 -13.50
C ALA A 718 -19.55 -15.56 -14.67
N ASP A 719 -18.53 -16.37 -14.38
CA ASP A 719 -17.84 -17.21 -15.37
C ASP A 719 -18.77 -18.23 -16.09
N ASP A 720 -19.88 -18.60 -15.46
CA ASP A 720 -20.84 -19.57 -16.01
C ASP A 720 -21.90 -18.90 -16.92
N LEU A 721 -21.97 -17.55 -16.98
CA LEU A 721 -23.01 -16.83 -17.73
C LEU A 721 -23.06 -17.26 -19.19
N ALA A 722 -21.93 -17.32 -19.89
CA ALA A 722 -21.88 -17.65 -21.31
C ALA A 722 -22.45 -19.04 -21.63
N GLN A 723 -22.15 -20.04 -20.80
CA GLN A 723 -22.66 -21.40 -20.99
C GLN A 723 -24.13 -21.52 -20.59
N LEU A 724 -24.55 -20.84 -19.52
CA LEU A 724 -25.93 -20.86 -19.06
C LEU A 724 -26.87 -20.09 -20.00
N ASP A 725 -26.48 -18.88 -20.41
CA ASP A 725 -27.23 -18.05 -21.34
C ASP A 725 -27.43 -18.77 -22.67
N ARG A 726 -26.35 -19.34 -23.24
CA ARG A 726 -26.43 -20.18 -24.46
C ARG A 726 -27.45 -21.31 -24.30
N ALA A 727 -27.34 -22.10 -23.23
CA ALA A 727 -28.24 -23.24 -23.02
C ALA A 727 -29.69 -22.82 -22.75
N TYR A 728 -29.89 -21.67 -22.11
CA TYR A 728 -31.22 -21.08 -21.88
C TYR A 728 -31.83 -20.55 -23.20
N ARG A 729 -31.03 -19.88 -24.04
CA ARG A 729 -31.43 -19.41 -25.38
C ARG A 729 -31.86 -20.55 -26.28
N GLN A 730 -31.13 -21.67 -26.29
CA GLN A 730 -31.52 -22.85 -27.07
C GLN A 730 -32.90 -23.40 -26.72
N ARG A 731 -33.40 -23.17 -25.49
CA ARG A 731 -34.73 -23.62 -25.05
C ARG A 731 -35.83 -22.56 -25.23
N THR A 732 -35.49 -21.28 -25.09
CA THR A 732 -36.47 -20.19 -24.95
C THR A 732 -36.41 -19.16 -26.08
N ASN A 733 -35.37 -19.20 -26.91
CA ASN A 733 -35.02 -18.20 -27.91
C ASN A 733 -34.89 -16.77 -27.34
N ARG A 734 -34.49 -16.65 -26.06
CA ARG A 734 -34.29 -15.38 -25.35
C ARG A 734 -33.08 -15.47 -24.43
N HIS A 735 -32.34 -14.37 -24.30
CA HIS A 735 -31.26 -14.27 -23.31
C HIS A 735 -31.78 -14.47 -21.89
N LEU A 736 -30.94 -15.06 -21.04
CA LEU A 736 -31.22 -15.16 -19.61
C LEU A 736 -31.29 -13.74 -19.03
N PHE A 737 -32.37 -13.42 -18.32
CA PHE A 737 -32.50 -12.10 -17.72
C PHE A 737 -31.61 -12.01 -16.48
N VAL A 738 -30.58 -11.17 -16.52
CA VAL A 738 -29.71 -10.89 -15.37
C VAL A 738 -30.24 -9.65 -14.68
N ALA A 739 -30.72 -9.80 -13.45
CA ALA A 739 -31.31 -8.73 -12.66
C ALA A 739 -30.27 -7.91 -11.88
N ASP A 740 -29.12 -8.50 -11.54
CA ASP A 740 -28.01 -7.81 -10.88
C ASP A 740 -26.66 -8.43 -11.30
N ALA A 741 -25.76 -7.57 -11.78
CA ALA A 741 -24.36 -7.88 -12.10
C ALA A 741 -23.37 -7.01 -11.32
N SER A 742 -23.78 -6.53 -10.13
CA SER A 742 -22.97 -5.66 -9.27
C SER A 742 -21.74 -6.37 -8.69
N SER A 743 -21.85 -7.68 -8.48
CA SER A 743 -20.73 -8.53 -8.06
C SER A 743 -20.00 -9.10 -9.27
N THR A 744 -18.68 -9.00 -9.27
CA THR A 744 -17.83 -9.54 -10.35
C THR A 744 -17.72 -11.07 -10.33
N ARG A 745 -18.25 -11.73 -9.29
CA ARG A 745 -18.13 -13.19 -9.12
C ARG A 745 -19.45 -13.90 -9.19
N VAL A 746 -20.55 -13.24 -8.82
CA VAL A 746 -21.87 -13.84 -8.74
C VAL A 746 -22.86 -12.92 -9.45
N LEU A 747 -23.76 -13.50 -10.24
CA LEU A 747 -24.83 -12.79 -10.91
C LEU A 747 -26.17 -13.28 -10.37
N LEU A 748 -27.16 -12.39 -10.35
CA LEU A 748 -28.55 -12.74 -10.09
C LEU A 748 -29.31 -12.79 -11.40
N ALA A 749 -29.92 -13.91 -11.73
CA ALA A 749 -30.83 -14.05 -12.86
C ALA A 749 -32.23 -14.46 -12.44
N THR A 750 -33.19 -14.26 -13.34
CA THR A 750 -34.56 -14.77 -13.18
C THR A 750 -35.14 -15.25 -14.51
N ASN A 751 -36.08 -16.19 -14.44
CA ASN A 751 -36.84 -16.66 -15.61
C ASN A 751 -37.95 -15.67 -16.01
N GLN A 752 -38.41 -14.80 -15.11
CA GLN A 752 -39.49 -13.86 -15.34
C GLN A 752 -39.05 -12.44 -14.93
N PRO A 753 -38.69 -11.59 -15.91
CA PRO A 753 -38.23 -10.24 -15.65
C PRO A 753 -39.20 -9.42 -14.80
N PRO A 754 -38.75 -8.71 -13.75
CA PRO A 754 -39.56 -7.74 -13.04
C PRO A 754 -40.02 -6.61 -13.97
N GLU A 755 -41.19 -6.05 -13.73
CA GLU A 755 -41.72 -4.95 -14.54
C GLU A 755 -40.83 -3.70 -14.41
N GLY A 756 -40.39 -3.15 -15.55
CA GLY A 756 -39.59 -1.92 -15.60
C GLY A 756 -38.10 -2.06 -15.29
N LEU A 757 -37.60 -3.28 -15.02
CA LEU A 757 -36.17 -3.53 -14.81
C LEU A 757 -35.48 -3.91 -16.13
N ALA A 758 -34.37 -3.26 -16.45
CA ALA A 758 -33.53 -3.62 -17.60
C ALA A 758 -32.62 -4.80 -17.23
N SER A 759 -32.33 -5.67 -18.20
CA SER A 759 -31.39 -6.78 -17.98
C SER A 759 -29.96 -6.24 -17.97
N GLU A 760 -29.16 -6.66 -17.00
CA GLU A 760 -27.71 -6.40 -16.93
C GLU A 760 -26.89 -7.52 -17.62
N ASN A 761 -27.53 -8.35 -18.44
CA ASN A 761 -26.85 -9.41 -19.18
C ASN A 761 -25.97 -8.81 -20.28
N TYR A 762 -24.67 -8.74 -20.05
CA TYR A 762 -23.69 -8.20 -20.99
C TYR A 762 -23.54 -9.00 -22.29
N LEU A 763 -24.08 -10.22 -22.38
CA LEU A 763 -24.10 -11.00 -23.62
C LEU A 763 -25.24 -10.59 -24.57
N ALA A 764 -26.29 -9.96 -24.06
CA ALA A 764 -27.42 -9.53 -24.88
C ALA A 764 -27.03 -8.44 -25.90
N ASP A 765 -26.03 -7.62 -25.58
CA ASP A 765 -25.48 -6.63 -26.51
C ASP A 765 -24.43 -7.22 -27.46
N ALA A 766 -23.86 -8.37 -27.08
CA ALA A 766 -22.81 -9.06 -27.84
C ALA A 766 -23.36 -10.09 -28.83
N ILE A 767 -24.61 -10.52 -28.67
CA ILE A 767 -25.25 -11.55 -29.51
C ILE A 767 -26.59 -10.99 -29.97
N LEU A 768 -26.68 -10.63 -31.24
CA LEU A 768 -27.86 -9.98 -31.81
C LEU A 768 -28.78 -10.99 -32.49
N ASP A 769 -30.07 -10.66 -32.54
CA ASP A 769 -31.07 -11.43 -33.29
C ASP A 769 -30.92 -11.25 -34.81
N GLU A 770 -30.46 -10.08 -35.24
CA GLU A 770 -30.27 -9.74 -36.65
C GLU A 770 -29.01 -8.92 -36.90
N VAL A 771 -28.47 -9.03 -38.11
CA VAL A 771 -27.28 -8.27 -38.51
C VAL A 771 -27.65 -6.79 -38.68
N PRO A 772 -27.00 -5.87 -37.97
CA PRO A 772 -27.25 -4.45 -38.14
C PRO A 772 -26.70 -3.92 -39.47
N GLN A 773 -27.06 -2.68 -39.78
CA GLN A 773 -26.43 -1.95 -40.88
C GLN A 773 -25.00 -1.58 -40.48
N VAL A 774 -24.00 -2.27 -41.04
CA VAL A 774 -22.58 -2.01 -40.76
C VAL A 774 -22.03 -0.92 -41.70
N GLN A 775 -21.07 -0.16 -41.21
CA GLN A 775 -20.37 0.91 -41.93
C GLN A 775 -19.52 0.35 -43.09
N HIS A 776 -18.80 -0.75 -42.86
CA HIS A 776 -17.92 -1.38 -43.83
C HIS A 776 -18.25 -2.87 -43.97
N ARG A 777 -18.88 -3.26 -45.08
CA ARG A 777 -19.18 -4.67 -45.40
C ARG A 777 -17.91 -5.39 -45.86
N VAL A 778 -17.72 -6.63 -45.43
CA VAL A 778 -16.57 -7.48 -45.79
C VAL A 778 -17.01 -8.74 -46.53
N GLY A 779 -17.87 -9.55 -45.92
CA GLY A 779 -18.39 -10.80 -46.52
C GLY A 779 -17.33 -11.90 -46.67
N ALA A 780 -16.42 -12.04 -45.69
CA ALA A 780 -15.40 -13.09 -45.71
C ALA A 780 -15.89 -14.33 -44.96
N ASN A 781 -15.77 -15.50 -45.57
CA ASN A 781 -16.26 -16.77 -45.04
C ASN A 781 -15.08 -17.65 -44.60
N PHE A 782 -15.13 -18.12 -43.36
CA PHE A 782 -14.12 -18.97 -42.73
C PHE A 782 -14.66 -20.39 -42.56
N ASP A 783 -14.04 -21.36 -43.25
CA ASP A 783 -14.37 -22.80 -43.24
C ASP A 783 -15.85 -23.13 -43.47
N ARG A 784 -16.64 -22.26 -44.14
CA ARG A 784 -18.11 -22.38 -44.25
C ARG A 784 -18.84 -22.41 -42.90
N ARG A 785 -18.22 -21.93 -41.82
CA ARG A 785 -18.77 -21.92 -40.46
C ARG A 785 -19.07 -20.53 -39.93
N VAL A 786 -18.23 -19.55 -40.26
CA VAL A 786 -18.39 -18.17 -39.79
C VAL A 786 -18.19 -17.20 -40.94
N GLU A 787 -19.08 -16.21 -41.04
CA GLU A 787 -18.94 -15.09 -41.95
C GLU A 787 -18.57 -13.82 -41.17
N LEU A 788 -17.50 -13.14 -41.55
CA LEU A 788 -17.27 -11.74 -41.18
C LEU A 788 -18.13 -10.85 -42.05
N VAL A 789 -19.26 -10.41 -41.50
CA VAL A 789 -20.24 -9.61 -42.23
C VAL A 789 -19.70 -8.21 -42.51
N GLY A 790 -19.04 -7.61 -41.53
CA GLY A 790 -18.44 -6.29 -41.65
C GLY A 790 -17.96 -5.72 -40.33
N TYR A 791 -17.62 -4.44 -40.34
CA TYR A 791 -17.17 -3.72 -39.15
C TYR A 791 -17.59 -2.24 -39.15
N ASP A 792 -17.64 -1.68 -37.95
CA ASP A 792 -17.72 -0.24 -37.70
C ASP A 792 -16.40 0.26 -37.11
N LEU A 793 -16.05 1.50 -37.44
CA LEU A 793 -14.78 2.11 -37.07
C LEU A 793 -15.00 3.49 -36.43
N ASP A 794 -14.69 3.59 -35.14
CA ASP A 794 -14.72 4.84 -34.38
C ASP A 794 -13.31 5.44 -34.28
N LEU A 795 -13.13 6.60 -34.92
CA LEU A 795 -11.84 7.30 -35.03
C LEU A 795 -11.91 8.68 -34.37
N PRO A 796 -10.90 9.07 -33.56
CA PRO A 796 -10.88 10.38 -32.91
C PRO A 796 -10.80 11.57 -33.89
N GLY A 797 -10.31 11.34 -35.11
CA GLY A 797 -10.29 12.32 -36.19
C GLY A 797 -11.43 12.17 -37.20
N GLY A 798 -12.42 11.30 -36.94
CA GLY A 798 -13.55 10.98 -37.82
C GLY A 798 -13.19 10.14 -39.06
N HIS A 799 -12.02 10.35 -39.65
CA HIS A 799 -11.53 9.63 -40.86
C HIS A 799 -10.06 9.19 -40.75
N SER A 800 -9.37 9.55 -39.66
CA SER A 800 -7.99 9.16 -39.41
C SER A 800 -7.69 9.09 -37.91
N VAL A 801 -6.60 8.41 -37.56
CA VAL A 801 -6.07 8.30 -36.20
C VAL A 801 -4.60 8.74 -36.18
N GLY A 802 -4.20 9.50 -35.17
CA GLY A 802 -2.81 9.93 -35.00
C GLY A 802 -2.00 8.98 -34.11
N PRO A 803 -0.65 9.02 -34.20
CA PRO A 803 0.22 8.29 -33.29
C PRO A 803 -0.07 8.59 -31.81
N GLY A 804 -0.14 7.55 -30.98
CA GLY A 804 -0.47 7.63 -29.55
C GLY A 804 -1.97 7.73 -29.24
N GLN A 805 -2.84 7.88 -30.24
CA GLN A 805 -4.29 7.91 -30.07
C GLN A 805 -4.89 6.49 -30.06
N GLN A 806 -6.09 6.36 -29.47
CA GLN A 806 -6.88 5.13 -29.50
C GLN A 806 -7.97 5.21 -30.56
N PHE A 807 -8.37 4.07 -31.08
CA PHE A 807 -9.52 3.87 -31.95
C PHE A 807 -10.22 2.57 -31.59
N THR A 808 -11.49 2.44 -31.97
CA THR A 808 -12.30 1.25 -31.67
C THR A 808 -12.85 0.66 -32.95
N VAL A 809 -12.71 -0.65 -33.10
CA VAL A 809 -13.31 -1.44 -34.17
C VAL A 809 -14.40 -2.31 -33.58
N THR A 810 -15.57 -2.36 -34.21
CA THR A 810 -16.65 -3.28 -33.84
C THR A 810 -16.86 -4.26 -34.97
N TRP A 811 -16.54 -5.53 -34.75
CA TRP A 811 -16.66 -6.61 -35.73
C TRP A 811 -18.02 -7.30 -35.61
N TYR A 812 -18.63 -7.60 -36.76
CA TYR A 812 -19.91 -8.31 -36.83
C TYR A 812 -19.74 -9.66 -37.52
N TRP A 813 -19.97 -10.72 -36.76
CA TRP A 813 -19.83 -12.10 -37.20
C TRP A 813 -21.19 -12.76 -37.33
N ARG A 814 -21.40 -13.54 -38.39
CA ARG A 814 -22.56 -14.41 -38.55
C ARG A 814 -22.11 -15.86 -38.49
N VAL A 815 -22.68 -16.62 -37.57
CA VAL A 815 -22.33 -18.03 -37.38
C VAL A 815 -23.26 -18.89 -38.21
N MET A 816 -22.70 -19.66 -39.14
CA MET A 816 -23.43 -20.56 -40.04
C MET A 816 -23.39 -22.01 -39.56
N ALA A 817 -22.38 -22.38 -38.78
CA ALA A 817 -22.27 -23.68 -38.14
C ALA A 817 -21.34 -23.61 -36.92
N PRO A 818 -21.49 -24.49 -35.92
CA PRO A 818 -20.62 -24.50 -34.75
C PRO A 818 -19.14 -24.62 -35.12
N VAL A 819 -18.28 -23.87 -34.45
CA VAL A 819 -16.82 -23.87 -34.68
C VAL A 819 -16.14 -24.76 -33.63
N PRO A 820 -15.62 -25.94 -34.00
CA PRO A 820 -14.99 -26.85 -33.05
C PRO A 820 -13.59 -26.35 -32.64
N GLY A 821 -13.18 -26.63 -31.40
CA GLY A 821 -11.84 -26.28 -30.91
C GLY A 821 -11.76 -24.95 -30.16
N SER A 822 -10.57 -24.59 -29.70
CA SER A 822 -10.30 -23.39 -28.91
C SER A 822 -9.74 -22.25 -29.79
N TYR A 823 -10.50 -21.87 -30.81
CA TYR A 823 -10.10 -20.79 -31.71
C TYR A 823 -10.21 -19.43 -31.03
N GLN A 824 -9.23 -18.57 -31.31
CA GLN A 824 -9.18 -17.14 -30.98
C GLN A 824 -9.14 -16.32 -32.28
N ILE A 825 -9.34 -15.01 -32.17
CA ILE A 825 -9.29 -14.10 -33.32
C ILE A 825 -7.91 -13.45 -33.36
N PHE A 826 -7.23 -13.52 -34.50
CA PHE A 826 -6.04 -12.71 -34.75
C PHE A 826 -6.42 -11.45 -35.53
N LEU A 827 -5.79 -10.32 -35.22
CA LEU A 827 -5.92 -9.08 -35.97
C LEU A 827 -4.53 -8.50 -36.20
N HIS A 828 -4.18 -8.36 -37.48
CA HIS A 828 -2.95 -7.72 -37.91
C HIS A 828 -3.28 -6.45 -38.69
N VAL A 829 -2.85 -5.31 -38.17
CA VAL A 829 -2.96 -4.01 -38.83
C VAL A 829 -1.61 -3.67 -39.47
N ASP A 830 -1.47 -3.98 -40.75
CA ASP A 830 -0.19 -3.96 -41.47
C ASP A 830 -0.10 -2.74 -42.39
N GLY A 831 1.02 -2.01 -42.35
CA GLY A 831 1.25 -0.85 -43.21
C GLY A 831 2.59 -0.17 -42.94
N ALA A 832 3.17 0.48 -43.95
CA ALA A 832 4.44 1.21 -43.85
C ALA A 832 5.60 0.43 -43.17
N GLY A 833 5.66 -0.90 -43.36
CA GLY A 833 6.67 -1.78 -42.75
C GLY A 833 6.49 -2.01 -41.24
N GLN A 834 5.35 -1.64 -40.66
CA GLN A 834 4.99 -1.85 -39.26
C GLN A 834 3.74 -2.73 -39.15
N ARG A 835 3.60 -3.44 -38.03
CA ARG A 835 2.44 -4.25 -37.68
C ARG A 835 1.95 -3.88 -36.28
N LEU A 836 0.67 -3.55 -36.16
CA LEU A 836 -0.03 -3.52 -34.89
C LEU A 836 -0.81 -4.83 -34.74
N ASN A 837 -0.55 -5.56 -33.67
CA ASN A 837 -1.22 -6.81 -33.34
C ASN A 837 -2.40 -6.52 -32.39
N GLY A 838 -3.55 -7.09 -32.71
CA GLY A 838 -4.80 -7.04 -31.95
C GLY A 838 -5.38 -8.43 -31.77
N ASP A 839 -4.56 -9.44 -31.56
CA ASP A 839 -5.04 -10.79 -31.29
C ASP A 839 -5.74 -10.81 -29.93
N HIS A 840 -6.91 -11.45 -29.86
CA HIS A 840 -7.74 -11.45 -28.66
C HIS A 840 -8.74 -12.62 -28.63
N GLU A 841 -9.32 -12.85 -27.46
CA GLU A 841 -10.54 -13.62 -27.33
C GLU A 841 -11.75 -12.73 -27.62
N PRO A 842 -12.75 -13.20 -28.38
CA PRO A 842 -13.91 -12.38 -28.75
C PRO A 842 -14.73 -11.98 -27.52
N VAL A 843 -15.38 -10.82 -27.63
CA VAL A 843 -16.26 -10.27 -26.58
C VAL A 843 -15.51 -10.12 -25.25
N ASP A 844 -14.28 -9.61 -25.30
CA ASP A 844 -13.39 -9.45 -24.15
C ASP A 844 -13.17 -10.75 -23.34
N GLY A 845 -13.24 -11.91 -24.02
CA GLY A 845 -13.12 -13.24 -23.40
C GLY A 845 -14.40 -13.76 -22.74
N HIS A 846 -15.49 -12.98 -22.75
CA HIS A 846 -16.76 -13.38 -22.16
C HIS A 846 -17.55 -14.38 -23.02
N TYR A 847 -17.32 -14.43 -24.33
CA TYR A 847 -18.04 -15.35 -25.22
C TYR A 847 -17.12 -16.05 -26.23
N PRO A 848 -16.34 -17.06 -25.80
CA PRO A 848 -15.36 -17.73 -26.63
C PRO A 848 -15.99 -18.46 -27.83
N VAL A 849 -15.25 -18.53 -28.94
CA VAL A 849 -15.71 -19.07 -30.24
C VAL A 849 -16.36 -20.46 -30.14
N ARG A 850 -15.90 -21.32 -29.23
CA ARG A 850 -16.48 -22.67 -29.00
C ARG A 850 -17.94 -22.66 -28.53
N LEU A 851 -18.44 -21.52 -28.07
CA LEU A 851 -19.83 -21.33 -27.63
C LEU A 851 -20.73 -20.77 -28.72
N TRP A 852 -20.17 -20.38 -29.87
CA TRP A 852 -20.93 -19.81 -30.98
C TRP A 852 -21.82 -20.87 -31.62
N ASP A 853 -23.13 -20.61 -31.60
CA ASP A 853 -24.13 -21.48 -32.21
C ASP A 853 -24.55 -21.00 -33.59
N GLU A 854 -25.01 -21.93 -34.42
CA GLU A 854 -25.59 -21.60 -35.72
C GLU A 854 -26.73 -20.59 -35.57
N GLY A 855 -26.66 -19.50 -36.33
CA GLY A 855 -27.60 -18.38 -36.26
C GLY A 855 -27.14 -17.22 -35.36
N ASP A 856 -26.16 -17.41 -34.47
CA ASP A 856 -25.64 -16.31 -33.64
C ASP A 856 -25.08 -15.18 -34.53
N ILE A 857 -25.45 -13.94 -34.23
CA ILE A 857 -24.79 -12.74 -34.75
C ILE A 857 -23.93 -12.14 -33.64
N VAL A 858 -22.62 -12.39 -33.68
CA VAL A 858 -21.70 -11.98 -32.61
C VAL A 858 -21.11 -10.61 -32.92
N VAL A 859 -21.22 -9.69 -31.96
CA VAL A 859 -20.63 -8.35 -31.96
C VAL A 859 -19.40 -8.36 -31.07
N ASP A 860 -18.25 -8.03 -31.65
CA ASP A 860 -16.98 -8.08 -30.96
C ASP A 860 -16.27 -6.71 -31.05
N ARG A 861 -16.19 -6.02 -29.92
CA ARG A 861 -15.73 -4.64 -29.85
C ARG A 861 -14.31 -4.58 -29.30
N GLN A 862 -13.39 -4.07 -30.10
CA GLN A 862 -11.98 -4.02 -29.77
C GLN A 862 -11.43 -2.59 -29.80
N THR A 863 -10.78 -2.15 -28.72
CA THR A 863 -10.09 -0.84 -28.65
C THR A 863 -8.59 -1.01 -28.78
N LEU A 864 -8.00 -0.34 -29.78
CA LEU A 864 -6.57 -0.42 -30.08
C LEU A 864 -5.91 0.95 -29.93
N ARG A 865 -4.63 0.97 -29.57
CA ARG A 865 -3.82 2.20 -29.52
C ARG A 865 -2.76 2.16 -30.62
N VAL A 866 -2.71 3.21 -31.44
CA VAL A 866 -1.63 3.38 -32.42
C VAL A 866 -0.34 3.74 -31.68
N PRO A 867 0.74 2.94 -31.79
CA PRO A 867 2.01 3.27 -31.15
C PRO A 867 2.58 4.59 -31.67
N ALA A 868 3.31 5.32 -30.82
CA ALA A 868 3.82 6.65 -31.17
C ALA A 868 4.83 6.67 -32.32
N ASN A 869 5.39 5.50 -32.68
CA ASN A 869 6.38 5.32 -33.74
C ASN A 869 5.78 4.89 -35.09
N PHE A 870 4.45 4.82 -35.23
CA PHE A 870 3.82 4.43 -36.50
C PHE A 870 3.86 5.59 -37.50
N PRO A 871 4.47 5.40 -38.69
CA PRO A 871 4.46 6.41 -39.74
C PRO A 871 3.04 6.75 -40.23
N PRO A 872 2.80 8.00 -40.67
CA PRO A 872 1.58 8.31 -41.41
C PRO A 872 1.49 7.46 -42.68
N GLY A 873 0.29 6.98 -42.99
CA GLY A 873 0.04 6.12 -44.14
C GLY A 873 -1.23 5.29 -44.00
N GLN A 874 -1.52 4.53 -45.06
CA GLN A 874 -2.63 3.59 -45.07
C GLN A 874 -2.16 2.24 -44.53
N TYR A 875 -2.89 1.72 -43.55
CA TYR A 875 -2.71 0.41 -42.96
C TYR A 875 -3.90 -0.48 -43.34
N THR A 876 -3.68 -1.78 -43.43
CA THR A 876 -4.70 -2.75 -43.82
C THR A 876 -5.02 -3.68 -42.66
N PHE A 877 -6.31 -3.92 -42.40
CA PHE A 877 -6.78 -4.91 -41.45
C PHE A 877 -6.76 -6.31 -42.07
N PHE A 878 -6.01 -7.21 -41.46
CA PHE A 878 -6.00 -8.64 -41.74
C PHE A 878 -6.51 -9.41 -40.53
N ILE A 879 -7.58 -10.17 -40.68
CA ILE A 879 -8.27 -10.83 -39.57
C ILE A 879 -8.58 -12.30 -39.91
N GLY A 880 -8.66 -13.14 -38.88
CA GLY A 880 -9.07 -14.54 -39.02
C GLY A 880 -9.00 -15.27 -37.69
N PHE A 881 -9.13 -16.60 -37.76
CA PHE A 881 -9.16 -17.46 -36.58
C PHE A 881 -7.89 -18.30 -36.47
N TYR A 882 -7.40 -18.51 -35.24
CA TYR A 882 -6.26 -19.38 -34.98
C TYR A 882 -6.42 -20.21 -33.70
N ALA A 883 -5.80 -21.39 -33.66
CA ALA A 883 -5.69 -22.26 -32.49
C ALA A 883 -4.31 -22.93 -32.52
N GLY A 884 -3.37 -22.43 -31.72
CA GLY A 884 -1.96 -22.84 -31.82
C GLY A 884 -1.39 -22.47 -33.21
N GLU A 885 -0.91 -23.47 -33.95
CA GLU A 885 -0.39 -23.29 -35.32
C GLU A 885 -1.47 -23.43 -36.40
N SER A 886 -2.72 -23.80 -36.05
CA SER A 886 -3.82 -24.00 -37.00
C SER A 886 -4.61 -22.72 -37.23
N ARG A 887 -5.14 -22.53 -38.44
CA ARG A 887 -6.05 -21.43 -38.82
C ARG A 887 -7.30 -21.98 -39.49
N LEU A 888 -8.39 -21.19 -39.47
CA LEU A 888 -9.54 -21.48 -40.33
C LEU A 888 -9.30 -20.90 -41.72
N ASP A 889 -9.51 -21.72 -42.74
CA ASP A 889 -9.34 -21.35 -44.15
C ASP A 889 -10.36 -20.28 -44.55
N VAL A 890 -9.93 -19.31 -45.37
CA VAL A 890 -10.84 -18.32 -45.96
C VAL A 890 -11.35 -18.88 -47.29
N VAL A 891 -12.59 -19.34 -47.32
CA VAL A 891 -13.19 -20.04 -48.47
C VAL A 891 -13.93 -19.09 -49.43
N GLU A 892 -14.29 -17.88 -48.96
CA GLU A 892 -14.97 -16.85 -49.75
C GLU A 892 -14.62 -15.45 -49.22
N GLY A 893 -14.61 -14.44 -50.08
CA GLY A 893 -14.36 -13.03 -49.72
C GLY A 893 -12.91 -12.55 -49.95
N PRO A 894 -12.61 -11.29 -49.55
CA PRO A 894 -11.29 -10.70 -49.77
C PRO A 894 -10.24 -11.34 -48.85
N THR A 895 -9.28 -12.08 -49.43
CA THR A 895 -8.22 -12.78 -48.70
C THR A 895 -6.82 -12.41 -49.20
N ASP A 896 -5.79 -12.73 -48.42
CA ASP A 896 -4.42 -12.88 -48.90
C ASP A 896 -4.04 -14.36 -49.12
N GLU A 897 -2.77 -14.62 -49.48
CA GLU A 897 -2.24 -15.97 -49.77
C GLU A 897 -1.98 -16.82 -48.51
N VAL A 898 -2.35 -16.37 -47.30
CA VAL A 898 -2.00 -17.03 -46.01
C VAL A 898 -3.20 -17.13 -45.06
N ASP A 899 -4.39 -17.34 -45.61
CA ASP A 899 -5.67 -17.51 -44.90
C ASP A 899 -6.00 -16.36 -43.95
N ARG A 900 -5.77 -15.12 -44.39
CA ARG A 900 -6.20 -13.91 -43.67
C ARG A 900 -7.19 -13.13 -44.52
N ALA A 901 -8.35 -12.83 -43.94
CA ALA A 901 -9.31 -11.95 -44.60
C ALA A 901 -8.78 -10.51 -44.57
N ARG A 902 -8.72 -9.87 -45.73
CA ARG A 902 -8.44 -8.43 -45.89
C ARG A 902 -9.72 -7.66 -45.63
N ALA A 903 -9.95 -7.30 -44.36
CA ALA A 903 -11.20 -6.68 -43.93
C ALA A 903 -11.35 -5.21 -44.31
N GLY A 904 -10.28 -4.41 -44.29
CA GLY A 904 -10.41 -2.98 -44.56
C GLY A 904 -9.11 -2.19 -44.40
N THR A 905 -9.19 -0.86 -44.37
CA THR A 905 -8.02 0.00 -44.21
C THR A 905 -8.21 1.09 -43.16
N LEU A 906 -7.11 1.48 -42.51
CA LEU A 906 -7.00 2.52 -41.50
C LEU A 906 -6.02 3.59 -41.97
N LEU A 907 -6.41 4.86 -41.92
CA LEU A 907 -5.51 5.97 -42.22
C LEU A 907 -4.86 6.51 -40.94
N VAL A 908 -3.53 6.38 -40.85
CA VAL A 908 -2.73 7.01 -39.80
C VAL A 908 -2.20 8.34 -40.33
N ARG A 909 -2.40 9.43 -39.59
CA ARG A 909 -2.05 10.80 -40.02
C ARG A 909 -0.80 11.37 -39.35
#